data_AF-A0A964ERJ6-F1
#
_entry.id   AF-A0A964ERJ6-F1
#
_cell.length_a   1.000
_cell.length_b   1.000
_cell.length_c   1.000
_cell.angle_alpha   90.00
_cell.angle_beta   90.00
_cell.angle_gamma   90.00
#
_symmetry.space_group_name_H-M   'P 1'
#
loop_
_entity.id
_entity.type
_entity.pdbx_description
1 polymer ?
#
loop_
_entity_poly.entity_id
_entity_poly.type
_entity_poly.pdbx_seq_one_letter_code
_entity_poly.pdbx_strand_id
1 'polypeptide(L)'
;MAPGAALLAGLVLGGLGAVACGGSTPAGDVDVSGGDAELDSALDAPDTELGPGDGETGPGDEGGGDADLDAPDQSTDAADGASDDGAGPSDADASACPEGAPCPATISGPCQMGRCNALGQCVTVPVPGCCDFDADCASVTPPSACDVIRCVGGLCVPEAVPGCCSSSDQCDDGLACTLDQCSGPGGRCVHCAVECPCEGPVELYSAHFSEAEPQAAGFFVEDLDPNDHVSWRSSSRRYVSPPTSLRLGDATCPTYYNGALDPDCQPVDAAGADSSPVELTLYSPAIPLPPAPGGHAGLVWLWSEVEPLTTGGPGERDVLRVAVDPGLGQFWPVTSSLAVGKSTGGEWRLLAFDMTPWSGNTVRLRFIFDTLDSADNHHEGVYLDDLSVVSRCEGGCCFSDSDCAGLPGADGCRVPRCVPLADGAGNVCALLPPDPGKPCTACDPEDACDDGNPCTSDSCDAALACRHDAFCCFEQVVLSASFEEGLSGWFVDDDQPADPVSWRTTTALAVVGGTSAWFGDPATGTYATGGRVRGSLTSSSVILPEAPTTGGELGVSFWLRLGTEWDGQLYDNPAGLDRLSLEIIGAGHITEVWSSDEVGGSTEGLWVPVSVPLLEYAGRPVQLRFTFDSVDDTSNDHEGAFIDGLELGGRCPSPAR
;
A
#
# COMPACT_ATOMS: atom_id res chain seq x y z
N MET A 1 18.18 -71.07 -23.39
CA MET A 1 17.43 -71.80 -24.42
C MET A 1 16.29 -70.91 -24.88
N ALA A 2 16.34 -70.38 -26.10
CA ALA A 2 15.18 -69.86 -26.84
C ALA A 2 14.45 -71.08 -27.50
N PRO A 3 13.18 -71.02 -28.00
CA PRO A 3 12.61 -70.05 -28.97
C PRO A 3 11.15 -69.64 -28.60
N GLY A 4 10.32 -68.85 -29.31
CA GLY A 4 10.32 -68.15 -30.60
C GLY A 4 8.87 -68.07 -31.17
N ALA A 5 8.58 -67.00 -31.94
CA ALA A 5 7.47 -66.77 -32.90
C ALA A 5 6.10 -66.24 -32.40
N ALA A 6 5.26 -65.49 -33.15
CA ALA A 6 5.33 -64.54 -34.29
C ALA A 6 3.86 -64.12 -34.68
N LEU A 7 3.69 -62.96 -35.35
CA LEU A 7 2.49 -62.41 -36.08
C LEU A 7 1.31 -61.88 -35.22
N LEU A 8 0.67 -60.72 -35.50
CA LEU A 8 0.19 -60.14 -36.77
C LEU A 8 0.08 -58.58 -36.72
N ALA A 9 0.10 -57.97 -37.91
CA ALA A 9 -0.04 -56.54 -38.18
C ALA A 9 -1.51 -56.04 -38.22
N GLY A 10 -1.71 -54.75 -37.92
CA GLY A 10 -2.95 -54.00 -38.15
C GLY A 10 -2.71 -52.49 -38.12
N LEU A 11 -2.85 -51.86 -39.28
CA LEU A 11 -2.65 -50.44 -39.59
C LEU A 11 -3.96 -49.67 -39.33
N VAL A 12 -3.96 -48.55 -38.59
CA VAL A 12 -4.96 -47.46 -38.74
C VAL A 12 -4.33 -46.10 -38.40
N LEU A 13 -4.51 -45.15 -39.33
CA LEU A 13 -4.18 -43.73 -39.26
C LEU A 13 -5.23 -42.92 -38.49
N GLY A 14 -4.80 -41.82 -37.85
CA GLY A 14 -5.63 -40.71 -37.37
C GLY A 14 -4.86 -40.01 -36.24
N GLY A 15 -4.28 -38.82 -36.38
CA GLY A 15 -4.80 -37.63 -37.04
C GLY A 15 -5.35 -36.68 -35.98
N LEU A 16 -4.46 -36.12 -35.15
CA LEU A 16 -4.78 -35.05 -34.19
C LEU A 16 -4.96 -33.74 -34.98
N GLY A 17 -6.19 -33.26 -35.03
CA GLY A 17 -6.52 -31.93 -35.55
C GLY A 17 -6.39 -30.90 -34.44
N ALA A 18 -5.35 -30.06 -34.53
CA ALA A 18 -5.31 -28.78 -33.85
C ALA A 18 -6.17 -27.78 -34.64
N VAL A 19 -7.12 -27.13 -33.96
CA VAL A 19 -7.93 -26.05 -34.53
C VAL A 19 -7.09 -24.78 -34.45
N ALA A 20 -6.59 -24.34 -35.60
CA ALA A 20 -5.94 -23.04 -35.77
C ALA A 20 -6.99 -21.98 -36.12
N CYS A 21 -7.04 -20.89 -35.35
CA CYS A 21 -7.75 -19.67 -35.74
C CYS A 21 -6.97 -18.97 -36.87
N GLY A 22 -7.60 -18.87 -38.04
CA GLY A 22 -7.01 -18.28 -39.23
C GLY A 22 -7.04 -16.76 -39.22
N GLY A 23 -5.86 -16.14 -39.33
CA GLY A 23 -5.69 -14.77 -39.78
C GLY A 23 -5.47 -14.73 -41.29
N SER A 24 -6.39 -14.11 -42.03
CA SER A 24 -6.28 -13.92 -43.47
C SER A 24 -5.68 -12.54 -43.80
N THR A 25 -4.54 -12.54 -44.49
CA THR A 25 -4.16 -11.49 -45.46
C THR A 25 -3.58 -12.16 -46.71
N PRO A 26 -3.74 -11.52 -47.88
CA PRO A 26 -2.53 -11.33 -48.67
C PRO A 26 -2.44 -9.95 -49.35
N ALA A 27 -1.24 -9.38 -49.18
CA ALA A 27 -0.33 -8.80 -50.16
C ALA A 27 -0.80 -7.75 -51.18
N GLY A 28 -0.05 -6.65 -51.19
CA GLY A 28 0.13 -5.75 -52.32
C GLY A 28 1.40 -4.93 -52.15
N ASP A 29 2.54 -5.49 -52.58
CA ASP A 29 3.84 -4.82 -52.74
C ASP A 29 3.76 -3.70 -53.80
N VAL A 30 4.32 -2.52 -53.51
CA VAL A 30 5.01 -1.68 -54.50
C VAL A 30 6.24 -1.07 -53.85
N ASP A 31 7.39 -1.53 -54.35
CA ASP A 31 8.75 -1.04 -54.13
C ASP A 31 9.01 0.22 -54.97
N VAL A 32 9.50 1.31 -54.37
CA VAL A 32 10.34 2.31 -55.06
C VAL A 32 11.32 2.94 -54.07
N SER A 33 12.59 2.63 -54.31
CA SER A 33 13.81 3.26 -53.81
C SER A 33 13.95 4.76 -54.13
N GLY A 34 14.58 5.49 -53.20
CA GLY A 34 15.63 6.47 -53.54
C GLY A 34 15.38 7.93 -53.16
N GLY A 35 16.38 8.55 -52.53
CA GLY A 35 16.60 10.00 -52.62
C GLY A 35 17.13 10.66 -51.36
N ASP A 36 18.46 10.73 -51.24
CA ASP A 36 19.17 11.75 -50.45
C ASP A 36 18.85 13.16 -50.99
N ALA A 37 18.63 14.13 -50.11
CA ALA A 37 18.90 15.55 -50.37
C ALA A 37 18.90 16.38 -49.07
N GLU A 38 20.07 16.94 -48.74
CA GLU A 38 20.23 18.16 -47.95
C GLU A 38 19.54 19.34 -48.65
N LEU A 39 19.02 20.33 -47.88
CA LEU A 39 19.17 21.79 -48.09
C LEU A 39 18.26 22.64 -47.17
N ASP A 40 18.93 23.47 -46.36
CA ASP A 40 18.72 24.90 -46.10
C ASP A 40 17.39 25.51 -45.55
N SER A 41 17.55 26.08 -44.34
CA SER A 41 17.42 27.52 -44.00
C SER A 41 16.05 28.23 -43.90
N ALA A 42 15.73 28.59 -42.65
CA ALA A 42 15.48 29.95 -42.11
C ALA A 42 14.10 30.67 -42.21
N LEU A 43 13.87 31.48 -41.15
CA LEU A 43 12.91 32.59 -40.91
C LEU A 43 11.52 32.15 -40.41
N ASP A 44 10.90 32.70 -39.34
CA ASP A 44 10.90 34.06 -38.80
C ASP A 44 10.60 34.11 -37.29
N ALA A 45 11.18 35.10 -36.60
CA ALA A 45 10.75 35.62 -35.30
C ALA A 45 9.84 36.86 -35.51
N PRO A 46 9.22 37.40 -34.43
CA PRO A 46 9.58 38.78 -34.12
C PRO A 46 9.79 39.10 -32.64
N ASP A 47 10.64 40.10 -32.46
CA ASP A 47 11.10 40.82 -31.26
C ASP A 47 9.99 41.46 -30.41
N THR A 48 10.31 41.66 -29.13
CA THR A 48 10.23 42.99 -28.50
C THR A 48 11.11 43.08 -27.24
N GLU A 49 12.23 43.80 -27.36
CA GLU A 49 12.99 44.37 -26.24
C GLU A 49 12.41 45.72 -25.81
N LEU A 50 12.49 46.05 -24.51
CA LEU A 50 12.89 47.37 -24.01
C LEU A 50 13.61 47.23 -22.65
N GLY A 51 14.80 47.81 -22.56
CA GLY A 51 15.82 47.63 -21.53
C GLY A 51 15.76 48.53 -20.26
N PRO A 52 16.91 48.71 -19.58
CA PRO A 52 17.01 48.88 -18.12
C PRO A 52 17.25 50.33 -17.64
N GLY A 53 17.22 50.54 -16.31
CA GLY A 53 17.58 51.81 -15.67
C GLY A 53 18.28 51.64 -14.32
N ASP A 54 19.53 52.10 -14.27
CA ASP A 54 20.41 52.24 -13.11
C ASP A 54 20.02 53.44 -12.21
N GLY A 55 20.51 53.45 -10.96
CA GLY A 55 20.54 54.67 -10.14
C GLY A 55 21.09 54.50 -8.71
N GLU A 56 22.41 54.65 -8.53
CA GLU A 56 23.07 54.96 -7.25
C GLU A 56 22.99 56.47 -6.93
N THR A 57 22.85 56.84 -5.65
CA THR A 57 23.51 58.02 -5.00
C THR A 57 23.49 57.89 -3.46
N GLY A 58 24.63 58.15 -2.80
CA GLY A 58 24.85 58.06 -1.34
C GLY A 58 24.57 59.34 -0.50
N PRO A 59 25.38 59.70 0.53
CA PRO A 59 24.95 59.72 1.94
C PRO A 59 25.13 61.08 2.71
N GLY A 60 24.68 61.14 3.96
CA GLY A 60 25.01 62.13 5.03
C GLY A 60 24.30 61.71 6.34
N ASP A 61 24.95 61.46 7.49
CA ASP A 61 25.81 62.26 8.41
C ASP A 61 25.03 63.27 9.31
N GLU A 62 25.58 63.49 10.53
CA GLU A 62 25.09 64.17 11.75
C GLU A 62 24.44 63.21 12.77
N GLY A 63 24.92 62.97 14.00
CA GLY A 63 25.71 63.72 15.00
C GLY A 63 24.98 63.49 16.35
N GLY A 64 25.52 62.91 17.42
CA GLY A 64 26.65 63.37 18.24
C GLY A 64 26.14 64.20 19.42
N GLY A 65 26.15 63.68 20.66
CA GLY A 65 25.79 64.45 21.85
C GLY A 65 25.76 63.67 23.17
N ASP A 66 26.95 63.52 23.78
CA ASP A 66 27.15 63.16 25.19
C ASP A 66 26.74 64.31 26.13
N ALA A 67 26.25 63.97 27.32
CA ALA A 67 26.56 64.72 28.55
C ALA A 67 26.23 63.89 29.80
N ASP A 68 27.28 63.56 30.54
CA ASP A 68 27.28 63.26 31.97
C ASP A 68 26.49 64.30 32.79
N LEU A 69 26.11 63.95 34.02
CA LEU A 69 26.49 64.66 35.26
C LEU A 69 25.73 64.10 36.49
N ASP A 70 26.55 63.66 37.46
CA ASP A 70 26.44 63.87 38.91
C ASP A 70 25.27 63.28 39.73
N ALA A 71 25.67 62.33 40.58
CA ALA A 71 25.06 62.08 41.89
C ALA A 71 25.17 63.33 42.80
N PRO A 72 24.34 63.42 43.87
CA PRO A 72 24.92 62.98 45.14
C PRO A 72 23.95 62.25 46.09
N ASP A 73 24.61 61.44 46.90
CA ASP A 73 24.25 60.90 48.20
C ASP A 73 23.77 61.98 49.20
N GLN A 74 22.71 61.70 49.96
CA GLN A 74 22.71 61.96 51.41
C GLN A 74 21.55 61.30 52.17
N SER A 75 21.93 60.72 53.30
CA SER A 75 21.15 60.19 54.41
C SER A 75 20.36 61.27 55.18
N THR A 76 19.31 60.86 55.91
CA THR A 76 19.10 61.26 57.32
C THR A 76 17.98 60.43 58.00
N ASP A 77 18.16 60.25 59.30
CA ASP A 77 17.40 59.46 60.26
C ASP A 77 16.03 60.02 60.73
N ALA A 78 15.30 59.11 61.39
CA ALA A 78 14.54 59.29 62.65
C ALA A 78 13.04 59.71 62.64
N ALA A 79 12.23 58.70 63.02
CA ALA A 79 11.34 58.63 64.20
C ALA A 79 10.01 59.41 64.31
N ASP A 80 9.03 58.64 64.83
CA ASP A 80 7.85 58.96 65.64
C ASP A 80 6.56 59.48 65.00
N GLY A 81 5.44 58.79 65.29
CA GLY A 81 4.08 59.34 65.22
C GLY A 81 2.96 58.31 65.08
N ALA A 82 2.16 58.15 66.13
CA ALA A 82 1.10 57.15 66.31
C ALA A 82 -0.28 57.51 65.70
N SER A 83 -1.19 56.51 65.77
CA SER A 83 -2.67 56.52 65.58
C SER A 83 -3.15 56.77 64.14
N ASP A 84 -4.16 56.10 63.57
CA ASP A 84 -5.46 55.68 64.09
C ASP A 84 -6.20 54.80 63.05
N ASP A 85 -7.11 53.96 63.53
CA ASP A 85 -8.25 53.24 62.91
C ASP A 85 -8.43 53.08 61.38
N GLY A 86 -8.72 51.83 60.98
CA GLY A 86 -9.87 51.58 60.08
C GLY A 86 -9.70 50.60 58.92
N ALA A 87 -10.43 49.48 59.01
CA ALA A 87 -10.99 48.64 57.93
C ALA A 87 -10.06 47.69 57.16
N GLY A 88 -10.40 46.39 57.20
CA GLY A 88 -9.89 45.35 56.31
C GLY A 88 -10.32 45.55 54.84
N PRO A 89 -9.68 44.82 53.92
CA PRO A 89 -10.18 43.50 53.52
C PRO A 89 -9.10 42.43 53.78
N SER A 90 -9.44 41.29 54.40
CA SER A 90 -9.77 40.02 53.72
C SER A 90 -8.87 39.70 52.52
N ASP A 91 -8.15 38.60 52.70
CA ASP A 91 -7.55 37.77 51.67
C ASP A 91 -6.32 38.34 50.98
N ALA A 92 -5.16 38.03 51.58
CA ALA A 92 -3.92 37.85 50.85
C ALA A 92 -4.14 36.75 49.81
N ASP A 93 -4.64 37.14 48.65
CA ASP A 93 -4.76 36.27 47.50
C ASP A 93 -3.35 35.91 47.01
N ALA A 94 -3.17 34.61 46.85
CA ALA A 94 -1.92 34.03 46.45
C ALA A 94 -1.64 34.39 44.99
N SER A 95 -0.41 34.85 44.74
CA SER A 95 0.31 34.58 43.49
C SER A 95 -0.36 35.00 42.17
N ALA A 96 -0.85 36.23 42.04
CA ALA A 96 -1.05 36.85 40.73
C ALA A 96 0.28 37.48 40.27
N CYS A 97 0.93 36.88 39.28
CA CYS A 97 2.20 37.35 38.73
C CYS A 97 2.05 37.73 37.23
N PRO A 98 2.83 38.70 36.71
CA PRO A 98 2.70 39.13 35.32
C PRO A 98 2.92 37.96 34.36
N GLU A 99 2.14 37.89 33.28
CA GLU A 99 2.28 36.84 32.25
C GLU A 99 3.75 36.72 31.81
N GLY A 100 4.26 35.50 31.83
CA GLY A 100 5.65 35.17 31.50
C GLY A 100 6.67 35.40 32.63
N ALA A 101 6.29 36.02 33.76
CA ALA A 101 7.21 36.21 34.89
C ALA A 101 7.57 34.87 35.57
N PRO A 102 8.82 34.70 36.04
CA PRO A 102 9.21 33.52 36.80
C PRO A 102 8.47 33.49 38.15
N CYS A 103 8.05 32.31 38.56
CA CYS A 103 7.28 32.11 39.79
C CYS A 103 7.64 30.77 40.47
N PRO A 104 7.38 30.62 41.79
CA PRO A 104 7.67 29.39 42.50
C PRO A 104 6.61 28.33 42.19
N ALA A 105 6.87 27.48 41.20
CA ALA A 105 6.11 26.27 40.91
C ALA A 105 6.77 25.04 41.54
N THR A 106 5.97 24.01 41.86
CA THR A 106 6.51 22.68 42.18
C THR A 106 7.03 22.06 40.88
N ILE A 107 8.34 22.09 40.69
CA ILE A 107 9.03 21.49 39.54
C ILE A 107 9.32 20.01 39.81
N SER A 108 9.08 19.15 38.81
CA SER A 108 9.35 17.71 38.91
C SER A 108 10.74 17.31 38.43
N GLY A 109 11.52 18.24 37.87
CA GLY A 109 12.86 17.99 37.34
C GLY A 109 13.63 19.28 36.99
N PRO A 110 14.92 19.17 36.65
CA PRO A 110 15.80 20.31 36.35
C PRO A 110 15.42 21.04 35.04
N CYS A 111 14.67 20.40 34.14
CA CYS A 111 14.22 20.99 32.87
C CYS A 111 12.83 21.64 32.89
N GLN A 112 12.37 22.02 34.08
CA GLN A 112 11.14 22.79 34.24
C GLN A 112 11.41 24.10 34.99
N MET A 113 10.68 25.16 34.64
CA MET A 113 10.65 26.41 35.39
C MET A 113 9.20 26.84 35.64
N GLY A 114 8.93 27.53 36.74
CA GLY A 114 7.62 28.15 36.96
C GLY A 114 7.50 29.45 36.18
N ARG A 115 6.45 29.60 35.36
CA ARG A 115 6.07 30.85 34.71
C ARG A 115 4.58 31.14 34.86
N CYS A 116 4.22 32.41 34.89
CA CYS A 116 2.83 32.81 35.01
C CYS A 116 2.13 32.79 33.65
N ASN A 117 0.96 32.16 33.57
CA ASN A 117 0.12 32.19 32.37
C ASN A 117 -0.63 33.53 32.23
N ALA A 118 -1.39 33.70 31.14
CA ALA A 118 -2.22 34.89 30.91
C ALA A 118 -3.29 35.16 31.99
N LEU A 119 -3.61 34.16 32.82
CA LEU A 119 -4.53 34.27 33.95
C LEU A 119 -3.80 34.64 35.26
N GLY A 120 -2.49 34.91 35.21
CA GLY A 120 -1.66 35.25 36.35
C GLY A 120 -1.33 34.06 37.26
N GLN A 121 -1.64 32.82 36.85
CA GLN A 121 -1.38 31.62 37.62
C GLN A 121 0.01 31.07 37.33
N CYS A 122 0.73 30.68 38.38
CA CYS A 122 2.04 30.03 38.24
C CYS A 122 1.87 28.59 37.72
N VAL A 123 2.32 28.34 36.50
CA VAL A 123 2.31 27.03 35.85
C VAL A 123 3.75 26.58 35.58
N THR A 124 3.98 25.28 35.57
CA THR A 124 5.27 24.73 35.17
C THR A 124 5.37 24.74 33.65
N VAL A 125 6.45 25.32 33.12
CA VAL A 125 6.76 25.30 31.69
C VAL A 125 8.14 24.66 31.45
N PRO A 126 8.35 23.98 30.31
CA PRO A 126 9.65 23.45 29.95
C PRO A 126 10.70 24.57 29.82
N VAL A 127 11.94 24.30 30.24
CA VAL A 127 13.07 25.17 29.93
C VAL A 127 13.46 24.93 28.47
N PRO A 128 13.36 25.92 27.56
CA PRO A 128 13.70 25.70 26.16
C PRO A 128 15.15 25.23 25.99
N GLY A 129 15.33 24.13 25.27
CA GLY A 129 16.65 23.52 25.03
C GLY A 129 17.24 22.75 26.21
N CYS A 130 16.50 22.55 27.30
CA CYS A 130 16.91 21.67 28.40
C CYS A 130 16.40 20.24 28.15
N CYS A 131 17.15 19.26 28.61
CA CYS A 131 16.81 17.84 28.54
C CYS A 131 17.42 17.07 29.74
N ASP A 132 16.83 15.94 30.08
CA ASP A 132 17.39 14.91 30.96
C ASP A 132 17.88 13.70 30.15
N PHE A 133 17.26 13.43 28.99
CA PHE A 133 17.63 12.38 28.05
C PHE A 133 17.38 12.82 26.59
N ASP A 134 17.94 12.08 25.61
CA ASP A 134 17.88 12.45 24.19
C ASP A 134 16.44 12.62 23.67
N ALA A 135 15.46 11.86 24.20
CA ALA A 135 14.06 11.96 23.80
C ALA A 135 13.42 13.32 24.15
N ASP A 136 13.89 14.03 25.19
CA ASP A 136 13.43 15.39 25.51
C ASP A 136 13.75 16.39 24.38
N CYS A 137 14.74 16.06 23.54
CA CYS A 137 15.17 16.88 22.43
C CYS A 137 14.40 16.64 21.13
N ALA A 138 13.38 15.76 21.12
CA ALA A 138 12.60 15.45 19.93
C ALA A 138 11.89 16.68 19.32
N SER A 139 11.63 17.73 20.10
CA SER A 139 11.03 18.99 19.61
C SER A 139 12.02 19.93 18.93
N VAL A 140 13.33 19.70 19.06
CA VAL A 140 14.38 20.55 18.50
C VAL A 140 14.72 20.07 17.09
N THR A 141 14.55 20.93 16.10
CA THR A 141 14.93 20.61 14.72
C THR A 141 16.45 20.67 14.55
N PRO A 142 17.08 19.61 14.04
CA PRO A 142 18.50 19.63 13.68
C PRO A 142 18.82 20.76 12.67
N PRO A 143 19.97 21.44 12.79
CA PRO A 143 20.40 22.46 11.83
C PRO A 143 20.52 21.95 10.39
N SER A 144 20.84 20.66 10.22
CA SER A 144 20.95 19.99 8.93
C SER A 144 20.62 18.50 9.03
N ALA A 145 20.48 17.81 7.90
CA ALA A 145 20.37 16.35 7.83
C ALA A 145 21.63 15.60 8.33
N CYS A 146 22.68 16.37 8.62
CA CYS A 146 23.94 15.91 9.15
C CYS A 146 24.10 16.10 10.66
N ASP A 147 23.07 16.61 11.32
CA ASP A 147 23.05 16.79 12.76
C ASP A 147 21.96 15.92 13.39
N VAL A 148 22.25 15.37 14.56
CA VAL A 148 21.25 14.82 15.48
C VAL A 148 21.26 15.66 16.74
N ILE A 149 20.08 15.95 17.30
CA ILE A 149 20.03 16.65 18.57
C ILE A 149 20.14 15.62 19.69
N ARG A 150 21.10 15.82 20.60
CA ARG A 150 21.28 15.01 21.81
C ARG A 150 21.22 15.84 23.06
N CYS A 151 20.92 15.17 24.15
CA CYS A 151 21.01 15.72 25.47
C CYS A 151 22.44 15.61 26.02
N VAL A 152 23.19 16.70 25.96
CA VAL A 152 24.55 16.76 26.50
C VAL A 152 24.64 17.82 27.59
N GLY A 153 24.93 17.36 28.80
CA GLY A 153 25.09 18.25 29.96
C GLY A 153 23.80 19.00 30.33
N GLY A 154 22.64 18.39 30.10
CA GLY A 154 21.33 18.97 30.39
C GLY A 154 20.82 19.92 29.30
N LEU A 155 21.48 19.98 28.14
CA LEU A 155 21.10 20.83 27.01
C LEU A 155 20.99 20.02 25.72
N CYS A 156 19.96 20.34 24.93
CA CYS A 156 19.80 19.85 23.57
C CYS A 156 20.82 20.52 22.65
N VAL A 157 21.84 19.76 22.24
CA VAL A 157 22.92 20.24 21.36
C VAL A 157 22.96 19.42 20.07
N PRO A 158 23.25 20.05 18.93
CA PRO A 158 23.50 19.32 17.70
C PRO A 158 24.84 18.58 17.79
N GLU A 159 24.83 17.30 17.44
CA GLU A 159 26.00 16.47 17.25
C GLU A 159 26.04 16.01 15.78
N ALA A 160 27.21 16.10 15.16
CA ALA A 160 27.40 15.68 13.78
C ALA A 160 27.29 14.16 13.67
N VAL A 161 26.44 13.69 12.75
CA VAL A 161 26.35 12.26 12.44
C VAL A 161 27.62 11.83 11.68
N PRO A 162 28.17 10.62 11.94
CA PRO A 162 29.27 10.07 11.17
C PRO A 162 28.99 10.10 9.65
N GLY A 163 30.04 10.38 8.85
CA GLY A 163 29.94 10.47 7.39
C GLY A 163 29.46 11.82 6.85
N CYS A 164 29.40 12.86 7.68
CA CYS A 164 29.00 14.20 7.26
C CYS A 164 30.12 15.01 6.61
N CYS A 165 29.74 15.85 5.65
CA CYS A 165 30.66 16.65 4.87
C CYS A 165 30.11 18.03 4.50
N SER A 166 31.02 18.90 4.09
CA SER A 166 30.74 20.21 3.51
C SER A 166 31.40 20.44 2.16
N SER A 167 32.36 19.57 1.79
CA SER A 167 33.00 19.50 0.48
C SER A 167 33.48 18.08 0.23
N SER A 168 33.68 17.71 -1.05
CA SER A 168 34.15 16.36 -1.41
C SER A 168 35.52 16.03 -0.83
N ASP A 169 36.38 17.02 -0.60
CA ASP A 169 37.70 16.80 0.03
C ASP A 169 37.60 16.22 1.45
N GLN A 170 36.48 16.44 2.15
CA GLN A 170 36.24 15.86 3.48
C GLN A 170 35.80 14.39 3.43
N CYS A 171 35.45 13.90 2.24
CA CYS A 171 35.02 12.53 2.01
C CYS A 171 36.14 11.62 1.52
N ASP A 172 37.39 12.07 1.49
CA ASP A 172 38.52 11.20 1.14
C ASP A 172 38.63 10.05 2.16
N ASP A 173 38.29 8.82 1.72
CA ASP A 173 38.39 7.61 2.52
C ASP A 173 39.79 6.97 2.48
N GLY A 174 40.73 7.62 1.76
CA GLY A 174 42.10 7.17 1.58
C GLY A 174 42.26 6.05 0.55
N LEU A 175 41.20 5.65 -0.15
CA LEU A 175 41.25 4.63 -1.19
C LEU A 175 41.30 5.29 -2.58
N ALA A 176 42.41 5.11 -3.30
CA ALA A 176 42.55 5.72 -4.63
C ALA A 176 41.57 5.19 -5.70
N CYS A 177 40.85 4.10 -5.43
CA CYS A 177 39.87 3.51 -6.35
C CYS A 177 38.43 3.92 -6.04
N THR A 178 38.19 4.71 -4.99
CA THR A 178 36.87 5.29 -4.70
C THR A 178 36.80 6.71 -5.27
N LEU A 179 35.62 7.08 -5.72
CA LEU A 179 35.27 8.45 -6.04
C LEU A 179 34.46 9.03 -4.89
N ASP A 180 35.07 9.99 -4.19
CA ASP A 180 34.48 10.62 -3.01
C ASP A 180 33.75 11.90 -3.38
N GLN A 181 32.48 11.99 -2.97
CA GLN A 181 31.62 13.12 -3.28
C GLN A 181 30.85 13.60 -2.06
N CYS A 182 30.62 14.91 -2.02
CA CYS A 182 29.73 15.56 -1.08
C CYS A 182 28.73 16.42 -1.86
N SER A 183 27.45 16.39 -1.47
CA SER A 183 26.40 17.21 -2.10
C SER A 183 26.48 18.70 -1.72
N GLY A 184 27.26 19.05 -0.70
CA GLY A 184 27.50 20.43 -0.24
C GLY A 184 27.55 20.54 1.28
N PRO A 185 27.57 21.77 1.85
CA PRO A 185 27.50 22.00 3.30
C PRO A 185 26.32 21.28 3.96
N GLY A 186 26.61 20.35 4.88
CA GLY A 186 25.61 19.54 5.57
C GLY A 186 25.16 18.30 4.80
N GLY A 187 25.92 17.90 3.77
CA GLY A 187 25.70 16.69 2.99
C GLY A 187 26.33 15.44 3.61
N ARG A 188 25.99 14.27 3.05
CA ARG A 188 26.61 12.98 3.38
C ARG A 188 27.72 12.65 2.39
N CYS A 189 28.78 12.03 2.90
CA CYS A 189 29.81 11.47 2.05
C CYS A 189 29.27 10.30 1.25
N VAL A 190 29.56 10.34 -0.04
CA VAL A 190 29.28 9.26 -0.97
C VAL A 190 30.62 8.73 -1.45
N HIS A 191 30.87 7.45 -1.19
CA HIS A 191 32.08 6.75 -1.62
C HIS A 191 31.69 5.76 -2.71
N CYS A 192 32.04 6.06 -3.96
CA CYS A 192 31.69 5.20 -5.09
C CYS A 192 32.89 4.34 -5.46
N ALA A 193 32.82 3.03 -5.24
CA ALA A 193 33.85 2.11 -5.71
C ALA A 193 33.86 2.05 -7.25
N VAL A 194 34.99 2.42 -7.87
CA VAL A 194 35.17 2.38 -9.32
C VAL A 194 36.38 1.50 -9.63
N GLU A 195 36.13 0.35 -10.26
CA GLU A 195 37.18 -0.65 -10.59
C GLU A 195 37.99 -1.14 -9.36
N CYS A 196 37.44 -1.01 -8.15
CA CYS A 196 38.06 -1.53 -6.95
C CYS A 196 38.06 -3.07 -6.94
N PRO A 197 39.13 -3.70 -6.43
CA PRO A 197 39.09 -5.14 -6.15
C PRO A 197 38.11 -5.41 -4.99
N CYS A 198 37.00 -6.06 -5.30
CA CYS A 198 36.01 -6.48 -4.32
C CYS A 198 36.28 -7.92 -3.90
N GLU A 199 36.78 -8.11 -2.69
CA GLU A 199 36.94 -9.42 -2.05
C GLU A 199 35.95 -9.55 -0.90
N GLY A 200 35.02 -10.50 -0.99
CA GLY A 200 34.04 -10.76 0.07
C GLY A 200 32.64 -11.05 -0.48
N PRO A 201 31.71 -11.50 0.37
CA PRO A 201 30.32 -11.67 -0.03
C PRO A 201 29.63 -10.31 -0.18
N VAL A 202 28.80 -10.18 -1.22
CA VAL A 202 27.94 -8.99 -1.43
C VAL A 202 26.98 -8.81 -0.27
N GLU A 203 26.37 -9.90 0.20
CA GLU A 203 25.50 -9.92 1.38
C GLU A 203 26.29 -10.37 2.61
N LEU A 204 26.43 -9.49 3.59
CA LEU A 204 27.15 -9.75 4.85
C LEU A 204 26.25 -10.37 5.91
N TYR A 205 24.97 -10.01 5.88
CA TYR A 205 23.97 -10.45 6.85
C TYR A 205 22.59 -10.41 6.21
N SER A 206 21.75 -11.39 6.51
CA SER A 206 20.34 -11.41 6.14
C SER A 206 19.46 -12.01 7.23
N ALA A 207 18.22 -11.53 7.32
CA ALA A 207 17.18 -12.05 8.17
C ALA A 207 15.81 -11.92 7.47
N HIS A 208 15.22 -13.08 7.12
CA HIS A 208 13.92 -13.19 6.43
C HIS A 208 12.72 -13.29 7.37
N PHE A 209 12.95 -13.30 8.69
CA PHE A 209 11.92 -13.44 9.73
C PHE A 209 10.87 -14.55 9.53
N SER A 210 11.21 -15.57 8.73
CA SER A 210 10.40 -16.75 8.42
C SER A 210 10.38 -17.79 9.56
N GLU A 211 11.10 -17.51 10.65
CA GLU A 211 11.17 -18.36 11.85
C GLU A 211 10.10 -17.98 12.88
N ALA A 212 9.79 -18.92 13.78
CA ALA A 212 8.68 -18.76 14.73
C ALA A 212 8.90 -17.63 15.74
N GLU A 213 10.14 -17.26 16.08
CA GLU A 213 10.42 -16.23 17.09
C GLU A 213 11.70 -15.43 16.76
N PRO A 214 11.71 -14.08 16.94
CA PRO A 214 12.87 -13.23 16.64
C PRO A 214 14.15 -13.61 17.39
N GLN A 215 14.01 -14.14 18.62
CA GLN A 215 15.16 -14.55 19.43
C GLN A 215 15.90 -15.77 18.85
N ALA A 216 15.23 -16.58 18.03
CA ALA A 216 15.86 -17.70 17.33
C ALA A 216 16.90 -17.21 16.31
N ALA A 217 16.65 -16.05 15.69
CA ALA A 217 17.56 -15.36 14.78
C ALA A 217 18.59 -14.46 15.51
N GLY A 218 18.67 -14.52 16.84
CA GLY A 218 19.61 -13.76 17.66
C GLY A 218 19.24 -12.29 17.90
N PHE A 219 18.02 -11.90 17.53
CA PHE A 219 17.47 -10.60 17.91
C PHE A 219 17.07 -10.59 19.38
N PHE A 220 17.06 -9.41 19.98
CA PHE A 220 16.48 -9.24 21.31
C PHE A 220 15.62 -7.99 21.38
N VAL A 221 14.59 -8.04 22.22
CA VAL A 221 13.62 -6.98 22.40
C VAL A 221 13.87 -6.35 23.76
N GLU A 222 13.98 -5.02 23.78
CA GLU A 222 13.88 -4.20 24.97
C GLU A 222 12.50 -3.56 24.97
N ASP A 223 11.78 -3.81 26.05
CA ASP A 223 10.41 -3.39 26.26
C ASP A 223 10.34 -2.67 27.60
N LEU A 224 9.97 -1.39 27.57
CA LEU A 224 9.92 -0.55 28.77
C LEU A 224 8.66 -0.81 29.62
N ASP A 225 7.62 -1.42 29.04
CA ASP A 225 6.44 -1.87 29.78
C ASP A 225 6.10 -3.34 29.46
N PRO A 226 6.91 -4.29 29.93
CA PRO A 226 6.76 -5.71 29.61
C PRO A 226 5.51 -6.36 30.22
N ASN A 227 4.67 -5.60 30.95
CA ASN A 227 3.41 -6.08 31.49
C ASN A 227 2.22 -5.78 30.57
N ASP A 228 2.43 -5.06 29.47
CA ASP A 228 1.43 -4.89 28.44
C ASP A 228 1.39 -6.12 27.50
N HIS A 229 0.61 -6.02 26.43
CA HIS A 229 0.41 -7.10 25.47
C HIS A 229 1.02 -6.81 24.10
N VAL A 230 1.73 -5.69 23.94
CA VAL A 230 2.31 -5.21 22.70
C VAL A 230 3.81 -5.55 22.67
N SER A 231 4.25 -6.24 21.63
CA SER A 231 5.68 -6.60 21.51
C SER A 231 6.04 -6.97 20.07
N TRP A 232 7.33 -7.09 19.80
CA TRP A 232 7.83 -7.64 18.54
C TRP A 232 7.66 -9.17 18.51
N ARG A 233 7.05 -9.69 17.44
CA ARG A 233 6.72 -11.10 17.30
C ARG A 233 6.63 -11.53 15.83
N SER A 234 6.76 -12.82 15.57
CA SER A 234 6.51 -13.36 14.22
C SER A 234 5.02 -13.28 13.86
N SER A 235 4.70 -12.95 12.60
CA SER A 235 3.34 -12.82 12.11
C SER A 235 3.21 -13.34 10.68
N SER A 236 2.18 -14.15 10.42
CA SER A 236 1.82 -14.62 9.08
C SER A 236 0.80 -13.72 8.38
N ARG A 237 0.38 -12.61 9.01
CA ARG A 237 -0.63 -11.68 8.44
C ARG A 237 -0.12 -11.00 7.18
N ARG A 238 1.15 -10.57 7.20
CA ARG A 238 1.83 -9.85 6.14
C ARG A 238 3.26 -10.36 6.12
N TYR A 239 3.82 -10.55 4.94
CA TYR A 239 5.23 -10.86 4.73
C TYR A 239 5.62 -10.45 3.31
N VAL A 240 6.90 -10.17 3.11
CA VAL A 240 7.55 -10.11 1.79
C VAL A 240 7.98 -11.51 1.40
N SER A 241 8.69 -12.20 2.28
CA SER A 241 9.15 -13.58 2.09
C SER A 241 8.35 -14.53 2.99
N PRO A 242 7.67 -15.54 2.42
CA PRO A 242 6.82 -16.43 3.20
C PRO A 242 7.61 -17.28 4.23
N PRO A 243 6.97 -17.74 5.32
CA PRO A 243 5.53 -17.58 5.62
C PRO A 243 5.21 -16.47 6.64
N THR A 244 6.22 -15.83 7.22
CA THR A 244 6.06 -14.86 8.32
C THR A 244 7.03 -13.70 8.17
N SER A 245 6.63 -12.55 8.69
CA SER A 245 7.52 -11.41 8.94
C SER A 245 7.51 -11.04 10.42
N LEU A 246 8.31 -10.05 10.81
CA LEU A 246 8.35 -9.56 12.17
C LEU A 246 7.40 -8.37 12.36
N ARG A 247 6.47 -8.47 13.32
CA ARG A 247 5.45 -7.47 13.60
C ARG A 247 5.60 -6.88 15.00
N LEU A 248 5.41 -5.58 15.15
CA LEU A 248 5.13 -4.91 16.42
C LEU A 248 3.62 -4.78 16.61
N GLY A 249 3.11 -5.33 17.71
CA GLY A 249 1.68 -5.23 18.06
C GLY A 249 1.23 -6.27 19.08
N ASP A 250 -0.07 -6.29 19.37
CA ASP A 250 -0.72 -7.30 20.20
C ASP A 250 -0.70 -8.70 19.55
N ALA A 251 -0.68 -9.75 20.37
CA ALA A 251 -0.65 -11.13 19.92
C ALA A 251 -1.92 -11.55 19.17
N THR A 252 -3.07 -11.06 19.64
CA THR A 252 -4.39 -11.51 19.24
C THR A 252 -5.02 -10.51 18.29
N CYS A 253 -4.98 -9.25 18.70
CA CYS A 253 -5.56 -8.11 18.03
C CYS A 253 -4.55 -7.47 17.08
N PRO A 254 -4.98 -7.08 15.86
CA PRO A 254 -4.15 -6.37 14.91
C PRO A 254 -4.02 -4.91 15.29
N THR A 255 -3.46 -4.62 16.47
CA THR A 255 -3.22 -3.26 16.92
C THR A 255 -1.95 -3.17 17.76
N TYR A 256 -1.35 -1.98 17.89
CA TYR A 256 -0.36 -1.66 18.93
C TYR A 256 -0.96 -0.84 20.09
N TYR A 257 -2.28 -0.75 20.17
CA TYR A 257 -2.98 -0.26 21.36
C TYR A 257 -2.72 -1.20 22.53
N ASN A 258 -2.23 -0.66 23.65
CA ASN A 258 -1.85 -1.45 24.82
C ASN A 258 -2.81 -1.30 26.03
N GLY A 259 -3.94 -0.59 25.85
CA GLY A 259 -5.03 -0.53 26.82
C GLY A 259 -5.98 -1.75 26.74
N ALA A 260 -7.09 -1.75 27.47
CA ALA A 260 -8.01 -2.88 27.44
C ALA A 260 -8.74 -2.99 26.09
N LEU A 261 -8.72 -4.18 25.50
CA LEU A 261 -9.42 -4.52 24.26
C LEU A 261 -10.58 -5.49 24.53
N ASP A 262 -11.67 -5.33 23.78
CA ASP A 262 -12.79 -6.26 23.80
C ASP A 262 -12.57 -7.47 22.84
N PRO A 263 -13.46 -8.47 22.79
CA PRO A 263 -13.31 -9.62 21.91
C PRO A 263 -13.31 -9.31 20.40
N ASP A 264 -13.82 -8.15 19.99
CA ASP A 264 -13.79 -7.66 18.59
C ASP A 264 -12.57 -6.77 18.34
N CYS A 265 -11.61 -6.79 19.26
CA CYS A 265 -10.38 -6.01 19.25
C CYS A 265 -10.60 -4.50 19.21
N GLN A 266 -11.71 -4.01 19.79
CA GLN A 266 -11.94 -2.58 19.94
C GLN A 266 -11.47 -2.10 21.33
N PRO A 267 -10.93 -0.86 21.43
CA PRO A 267 -10.63 -0.26 22.72
C PRO A 267 -11.87 -0.18 23.62
N VAL A 268 -11.77 -0.72 24.84
CA VAL A 268 -12.83 -0.62 25.86
C VAL A 268 -13.00 0.84 26.30
N ASP A 269 -11.88 1.58 26.41
CA ASP A 269 -11.89 3.02 26.54
C ASP A 269 -11.48 3.67 25.21
N ALA A 270 -12.48 4.12 24.44
CA ALA A 270 -12.24 4.78 23.15
C ALA A 270 -11.43 6.09 23.26
N ALA A 271 -11.31 6.69 24.46
CA ALA A 271 -10.48 7.86 24.69
C ALA A 271 -9.00 7.52 24.96
N GLY A 272 -8.64 6.23 25.05
CA GLY A 272 -7.27 5.79 25.27
C GLY A 272 -6.76 6.01 26.70
N ALA A 273 -7.63 6.35 27.66
CA ALA A 273 -7.22 6.72 29.01
C ALA A 273 -6.68 5.53 29.85
N ASP A 274 -6.90 4.29 29.37
CA ASP A 274 -6.37 3.07 29.95
C ASP A 274 -5.14 2.52 29.22
N SER A 275 -4.60 3.27 28.25
CA SER A 275 -3.36 2.96 27.53
C SER A 275 -2.19 3.83 27.99
N SER A 276 -0.97 3.41 27.65
CA SER A 276 0.27 4.14 27.92
C SER A 276 1.08 4.31 26.61
N PRO A 277 2.08 5.20 26.58
CA PRO A 277 3.00 5.25 25.46
C PRO A 277 3.71 3.90 25.27
N VAL A 278 3.82 3.45 24.02
CA VAL A 278 4.52 2.22 23.65
C VAL A 278 5.92 2.58 23.20
N GLU A 279 6.93 2.07 23.92
CA GLU A 279 8.34 2.23 23.58
C GLU A 279 9.02 0.85 23.52
N LEU A 280 9.33 0.41 22.30
CA LEU A 280 9.89 -0.91 22.01
C LEU A 280 11.13 -0.76 21.12
N THR A 281 12.23 -1.36 21.55
CA THR A 281 13.45 -1.46 20.74
C THR A 281 13.77 -2.90 20.40
N LEU A 282 13.82 -3.19 19.10
CA LEU A 282 14.35 -4.45 18.58
C LEU A 282 15.82 -4.26 18.19
N TYR A 283 16.67 -5.11 18.73
CA TYR A 283 18.09 -5.13 18.45
C TYR A 283 18.47 -6.32 17.58
N SER A 284 19.24 -6.05 16.52
CA SER A 284 19.85 -7.12 15.73
C SER A 284 20.95 -7.86 16.51
N PRO A 285 21.37 -9.04 16.03
CA PRO A 285 22.68 -9.59 16.33
C PRO A 285 23.81 -8.60 16.04
N ALA A 286 25.00 -8.90 16.54
CA ALA A 286 26.20 -8.15 16.19
C ALA A 286 26.62 -8.47 14.74
N ILE A 287 26.71 -7.43 13.90
CA ILE A 287 27.00 -7.51 12.47
C ILE A 287 28.40 -6.94 12.24
N PRO A 288 29.38 -7.77 11.81
CA PRO A 288 30.71 -7.28 11.44
C PRO A 288 30.66 -6.57 10.09
N LEU A 289 31.17 -5.34 10.04
CA LEU A 289 31.34 -4.57 8.80
C LEU A 289 32.82 -4.57 8.42
N PRO A 290 33.32 -5.53 7.62
CA PRO A 290 34.73 -5.52 7.21
C PRO A 290 35.03 -4.27 6.39
N PRO A 291 36.29 -3.78 6.34
CA PRO A 291 36.66 -2.72 5.41
C PRO A 291 36.32 -3.13 3.97
N ALA A 292 35.52 -2.32 3.28
CA ALA A 292 35.12 -2.57 1.90
C ALA A 292 35.12 -1.24 1.13
N PRO A 293 35.67 -1.19 -0.10
CA PRO A 293 35.56 -0.01 -0.95
C PRO A 293 34.10 0.40 -1.13
N GLY A 294 33.81 1.69 -0.98
CA GLY A 294 32.44 2.22 -1.03
C GLY A 294 31.57 1.94 0.21
N GLY A 295 32.04 1.12 1.15
CA GLY A 295 31.37 0.85 2.42
C GLY A 295 30.22 -0.15 2.34
N HIS A 296 29.16 0.11 3.12
CA HIS A 296 28.05 -0.83 3.36
C HIS A 296 26.72 -0.10 3.41
N ALA A 297 25.64 -0.81 3.10
CA ALA A 297 24.28 -0.32 3.24
C ALA A 297 23.41 -1.36 3.96
N GLY A 298 22.44 -0.89 4.73
CA GLY A 298 21.37 -1.72 5.28
C GLY A 298 20.09 -1.52 4.46
N LEU A 299 19.37 -2.62 4.22
CA LEU A 299 18.07 -2.61 3.54
C LEU A 299 17.07 -3.44 4.33
N VAL A 300 15.84 -2.97 4.47
CA VAL A 300 14.76 -3.69 5.14
C VAL A 300 13.42 -3.31 4.53
N TRP A 301 12.54 -4.29 4.32
CA TRP A 301 11.17 -4.01 3.92
C TRP A 301 10.34 -3.61 5.13
N LEU A 302 9.61 -2.51 4.97
CA LEU A 302 8.72 -1.93 5.96
C LEU A 302 7.29 -1.93 5.41
N TRP A 303 6.35 -2.41 6.23
CA TRP A 303 4.93 -2.11 6.08
C TRP A 303 4.48 -1.45 7.37
N SER A 304 3.69 -0.39 7.29
CA SER A 304 3.19 0.29 8.47
C SER A 304 1.81 0.91 8.29
N GLU A 305 0.99 0.77 9.33
CA GLU A 305 -0.25 1.49 9.53
C GLU A 305 -0.25 2.00 10.96
N VAL A 306 -0.04 3.30 11.09
CA VAL A 306 0.12 4.04 12.36
C VAL A 306 -0.65 5.37 12.30
N GLU A 307 -0.72 6.10 13.42
CA GLU A 307 -1.38 7.41 13.51
C GLU A 307 -1.01 8.31 12.31
N PRO A 308 -1.97 9.05 11.72
CA PRO A 308 -1.70 9.97 10.63
C PRO A 308 -0.56 10.97 10.91
N LEU A 309 0.07 11.45 9.84
CA LEU A 309 1.10 12.48 9.93
C LEU A 309 0.56 13.78 10.52
N THR A 310 1.25 14.32 11.52
CA THR A 310 0.88 15.60 12.17
C THR A 310 1.82 16.74 11.79
N THR A 311 3.12 16.55 11.99
CA THR A 311 4.18 17.55 11.82
C THR A 311 5.22 17.17 10.79
N GLY A 312 5.38 15.87 10.51
CA GLY A 312 6.38 15.32 9.59
C GLY A 312 7.84 15.50 10.02
N GLY A 313 8.07 15.87 11.29
CA GLY A 313 9.39 16.21 11.84
C GLY A 313 9.89 15.27 12.93
N PRO A 314 10.97 15.63 13.65
CA PRO A 314 11.57 14.77 14.68
C PRO A 314 10.64 14.45 15.88
N GLY A 315 9.68 15.34 16.15
CA GLY A 315 8.63 15.17 17.15
C GLY A 315 7.38 14.43 16.63
N GLU A 316 7.45 13.84 15.44
CA GLU A 316 6.40 12.99 14.93
C GLU A 316 6.30 11.71 15.78
N ARG A 317 5.06 11.42 16.20
CA ARG A 317 4.66 10.23 16.95
C ARG A 317 4.58 9.01 16.07
N ASP A 318 4.60 7.83 16.67
CA ASP A 318 4.44 6.54 16.00
C ASP A 318 5.40 6.35 14.82
N VAL A 319 6.66 6.72 15.05
CA VAL A 319 7.71 6.63 14.04
C VAL A 319 8.63 5.48 14.39
N LEU A 320 8.74 4.51 13.48
CA LEU A 320 9.83 3.55 13.50
C LEU A 320 11.12 4.26 13.10
N ARG A 321 12.12 4.26 13.97
CA ARG A 321 13.47 4.78 13.72
C ARG A 321 14.46 3.63 13.62
N VAL A 322 15.38 3.71 12.67
CA VAL A 322 16.49 2.76 12.54
C VAL A 322 17.77 3.47 12.95
N ALA A 323 18.56 2.84 13.82
CA ALA A 323 19.84 3.37 14.26
C ALA A 323 20.95 2.32 14.25
N VAL A 324 22.20 2.78 14.07
CA VAL A 324 23.41 1.97 14.16
C VAL A 324 24.06 2.16 15.52
N ASP A 325 24.33 1.06 16.22
CA ASP A 325 24.99 1.00 17.52
C ASP A 325 26.35 0.28 17.42
N PRO A 326 27.48 1.01 17.46
CA PRO A 326 28.82 0.42 17.46
C PRO A 326 29.25 -0.20 18.82
N GLY A 327 28.35 -0.31 19.81
CA GLY A 327 28.64 -0.95 21.10
C GLY A 327 29.39 -0.07 22.11
N LEU A 328 29.44 1.25 21.88
CA LEU A 328 30.15 2.23 22.71
C LEU A 328 29.20 3.01 23.65
N GLY A 329 27.96 2.54 23.82
CA GLY A 329 26.93 3.26 24.59
C GLY A 329 26.36 4.48 23.87
N GLN A 330 26.60 4.60 22.56
CA GLN A 330 26.03 5.60 21.67
C GLN A 330 25.47 4.89 20.44
N PHE A 331 24.36 5.39 19.90
CA PHE A 331 23.78 4.93 18.66
C PHE A 331 23.41 6.12 17.77
N TRP A 332 23.34 5.90 16.47
CA TRP A 332 23.17 6.95 15.46
C TRP A 332 21.96 6.65 14.59
N PRO A 333 20.90 7.48 14.61
CA PRO A 333 19.79 7.36 13.69
C PRO A 333 20.27 7.46 12.24
N VAL A 334 19.84 6.53 11.38
CA VAL A 334 20.20 6.46 9.96
C VAL A 334 19.00 6.59 9.03
N THR A 335 17.81 6.17 9.47
CA THR A 335 16.56 6.40 8.73
C THR A 335 15.35 6.24 9.65
N SER A 336 14.16 6.52 9.14
CA SER A 336 12.89 6.27 9.81
C SER A 336 11.77 5.98 8.82
N SER A 337 10.61 5.52 9.31
CA SER A 337 9.41 5.32 8.49
C SER A 337 8.96 6.59 7.75
N LEU A 338 9.35 7.79 8.23
CA LEU A 338 9.07 9.06 7.54
C LEU A 338 9.67 9.10 6.13
N ALA A 339 10.80 8.42 5.89
CA ALA A 339 11.43 8.36 4.57
C ALA A 339 10.55 7.69 3.50
N VAL A 340 9.54 6.90 3.93
CA VAL A 340 8.60 6.19 3.05
C VAL A 340 7.14 6.54 3.33
N GLY A 341 6.88 7.65 4.04
CA GLY A 341 5.53 8.19 4.25
C GLY A 341 4.89 7.91 5.61
N LYS A 342 5.63 7.43 6.61
CA LYS A 342 5.17 7.02 7.95
C LYS A 342 4.25 5.79 7.95
N SER A 343 3.11 5.88 7.27
CA SER A 343 2.21 4.78 6.94
C SER A 343 2.35 4.45 5.46
N THR A 344 2.46 3.17 5.11
CA THR A 344 2.85 2.77 3.75
C THR A 344 1.71 2.70 2.74
N GLY A 345 0.47 2.88 3.21
CA GLY A 345 -0.74 2.85 2.38
C GLY A 345 -1.13 1.44 1.93
N GLY A 346 -0.82 0.42 2.74
CA GLY A 346 -1.13 -0.98 2.42
C GLY A 346 -0.03 -1.73 1.66
N GLU A 347 1.01 -1.04 1.20
CA GLU A 347 2.09 -1.61 0.40
C GLU A 347 3.37 -1.82 1.22
N TRP A 348 4.22 -2.78 0.81
CA TRP A 348 5.58 -2.90 1.33
C TRP A 348 6.48 -1.81 0.71
N ARG A 349 7.26 -1.13 1.54
CA ARG A 349 8.21 -0.08 1.14
C ARG A 349 9.61 -0.44 1.61
N LEU A 350 10.60 -0.28 0.74
CA LEU A 350 11.99 -0.55 1.10
C LEU A 350 12.60 0.66 1.81
N LEU A 351 13.14 0.43 3.01
CA LEU A 351 14.05 1.36 3.66
C LEU A 351 15.48 0.95 3.36
N ALA A 352 16.27 1.87 2.82
CA ALA A 352 17.71 1.70 2.62
C ALA A 352 18.49 2.85 3.24
N PHE A 353 19.61 2.56 3.88
CA PHE A 353 20.38 3.52 4.66
C PHE A 353 21.88 3.23 4.66
N ASP A 354 22.71 4.26 4.81
CA ASP A 354 24.16 4.12 4.80
C ASP A 354 24.69 3.54 6.11
N MET A 355 25.64 2.61 5.97
CA MET A 355 26.39 2.04 7.09
C MET A 355 27.90 2.23 6.92
N THR A 356 28.32 2.91 5.84
CA THR A 356 29.72 3.15 5.49
C THR A 356 30.55 3.78 6.61
N PRO A 357 30.05 4.75 7.41
CA PRO A 357 30.84 5.39 8.46
C PRO A 357 31.32 4.44 9.56
N TRP A 358 30.70 3.27 9.67
CA TRP A 358 31.08 2.25 10.66
C TRP A 358 31.88 1.08 10.06
N SER A 359 32.30 1.17 8.79
CA SER A 359 33.18 0.20 8.15
C SER A 359 34.44 -0.05 9.00
N GLY A 360 34.80 -1.32 9.16
CA GLY A 360 35.88 -1.79 10.05
C GLY A 360 35.43 -2.09 11.49
N ASN A 361 34.18 -1.81 11.87
CA ASN A 361 33.64 -2.09 13.20
C ASN A 361 32.62 -3.23 13.19
N THR A 362 32.28 -3.71 14.39
CA THR A 362 31.10 -4.56 14.60
C THR A 362 29.99 -3.70 15.18
N VAL A 363 28.81 -3.72 14.56
CA VAL A 363 27.67 -2.89 14.96
C VAL A 363 26.45 -3.74 15.28
N ARG A 364 25.42 -3.13 15.87
CA ARG A 364 24.04 -3.64 15.90
C ARG A 364 23.13 -2.61 15.26
N LEU A 365 22.05 -3.08 14.65
CA LEU A 365 20.92 -2.24 14.27
C LEU A 365 19.92 -2.20 15.42
N ARG A 366 19.35 -1.03 15.65
CA ARG A 366 18.25 -0.78 16.57
C ARG A 366 17.04 -0.32 15.76
N PHE A 367 15.92 -1.00 15.92
CA PHE A 367 14.62 -0.62 15.39
C PHE A 367 13.79 -0.13 16.57
N ILE A 368 13.65 1.18 16.69
CA ILE A 368 13.06 1.87 17.83
C ILE A 368 11.69 2.35 17.40
N PHE A 369 10.64 1.86 18.03
CA PHE A 369 9.28 2.36 17.85
C PHE A 369 8.84 3.03 19.14
N ASP A 370 8.40 4.27 19.01
CA ASP A 370 8.01 5.12 20.14
C ASP A 370 6.79 5.94 19.73
N THR A 371 5.69 5.76 20.46
CA THR A 371 4.44 6.49 20.23
C THR A 371 4.46 7.90 20.81
N LEU A 372 5.37 8.19 21.76
CA LEU A 372 5.51 9.43 22.55
C LEU A 372 4.27 9.82 23.38
N ASP A 373 3.08 9.38 23.00
CA ASP A 373 1.86 9.49 23.79
C ASP A 373 1.02 8.19 23.70
N SER A 374 -0.11 8.19 24.39
CA SER A 374 -1.03 7.04 24.45
C SER A 374 -2.27 7.24 23.55
N ALA A 375 -2.27 8.24 22.68
CA ALA A 375 -3.42 8.60 21.88
C ALA A 375 -3.36 7.94 20.50
N ASP A 376 -4.51 7.58 19.94
CA ASP A 376 -4.66 7.08 18.57
C ASP A 376 -3.74 5.90 18.20
N ASN A 377 -3.46 4.99 19.15
CA ASN A 377 -2.63 3.80 18.93
C ASN A 377 -3.39 2.60 18.35
N HIS A 378 -4.66 2.76 17.95
CA HIS A 378 -5.51 1.67 17.46
C HIS A 378 -5.34 1.41 15.95
N HIS A 379 -4.10 1.20 15.52
CA HIS A 379 -3.74 0.86 14.13
C HIS A 379 -2.90 -0.40 14.09
N GLU A 380 -2.76 -1.05 12.93
CA GLU A 380 -2.18 -2.39 12.82
C GLU A 380 -0.72 -2.50 13.33
N GLY A 381 0.03 -1.40 13.20
CA GLY A 381 1.40 -1.26 13.66
C GLY A 381 2.42 -1.41 12.54
N VAL A 382 3.56 -1.99 12.88
CA VAL A 382 4.75 -2.02 12.03
C VAL A 382 5.14 -3.45 11.74
N TYR A 383 5.48 -3.73 10.48
CA TYR A 383 6.06 -4.99 10.04
C TYR A 383 7.41 -4.76 9.38
N LEU A 384 8.35 -5.64 9.68
CA LEU A 384 9.69 -5.70 9.10
C LEU A 384 9.89 -7.06 8.44
N ASP A 385 10.41 -7.04 7.23
CA ASP A 385 10.81 -8.26 6.54
C ASP A 385 12.11 -8.11 5.75
N ASP A 386 12.76 -9.23 5.46
CA ASP A 386 13.91 -9.32 4.55
C ASP A 386 15.00 -8.27 4.82
N LEU A 387 15.43 -8.18 6.09
CA LEU A 387 16.57 -7.35 6.47
C LEU A 387 17.84 -7.90 5.81
N SER A 388 18.59 -7.04 5.15
CA SER A 388 19.91 -7.36 4.60
C SER A 388 20.92 -6.25 4.88
N VAL A 389 22.18 -6.64 5.04
CA VAL A 389 23.33 -5.73 5.06
C VAL A 389 24.26 -6.14 3.94
N VAL A 390 24.51 -5.23 3.02
CA VAL A 390 25.28 -5.50 1.80
C VAL A 390 26.49 -4.60 1.69
N SER A 391 27.53 -5.09 1.04
CA SER A 391 28.68 -4.28 0.63
C SER A 391 28.32 -3.43 -0.58
N ARG A 392 28.78 -2.18 -0.58
CA ARG A 392 28.66 -1.25 -1.72
C ARG A 392 29.82 -1.39 -2.73
N CYS A 393 30.71 -2.36 -2.53
CA CYS A 393 31.86 -2.56 -3.40
C CYS A 393 31.43 -3.08 -4.78
N GLU A 394 30.62 -4.13 -4.82
CA GLU A 394 30.19 -4.75 -6.06
C GLU A 394 29.01 -3.95 -6.65
N GLY A 395 29.19 -3.40 -7.85
CA GLY A 395 28.24 -2.49 -8.50
C GLY A 395 28.43 -1.00 -8.18
N GLY A 396 29.15 -0.65 -7.11
CA GLY A 396 29.44 0.73 -6.74
C GLY A 396 28.19 1.60 -6.53
N CYS A 397 28.35 2.92 -6.74
CA CYS A 397 27.20 3.82 -6.86
C CYS A 397 26.52 3.59 -8.21
N CYS A 398 25.35 2.97 -8.18
CA CYS A 398 24.50 2.84 -9.35
C CYS A 398 23.69 4.11 -9.61
N PHE A 399 23.25 4.32 -10.84
CA PHE A 399 22.31 5.37 -11.23
C PHE A 399 21.03 4.79 -11.86
N SER A 400 21.06 3.51 -12.20
CA SER A 400 19.99 2.77 -12.85
C SER A 400 20.11 1.28 -12.52
N ASP A 401 19.02 0.53 -12.66
CA ASP A 401 19.02 -0.93 -12.46
C ASP A 401 20.01 -1.65 -13.40
N SER A 402 20.29 -1.09 -14.59
CA SER A 402 21.28 -1.65 -15.51
C SER A 402 22.71 -1.61 -14.98
N ASP A 403 23.04 -0.68 -14.08
CA ASP A 403 24.37 -0.62 -13.46
C ASP A 403 24.58 -1.79 -12.48
N CYS A 404 23.49 -2.38 -12.00
CA CYS A 404 23.49 -3.53 -11.11
C CYS A 404 23.41 -4.87 -11.85
N ALA A 405 23.42 -4.86 -13.18
CA ALA A 405 23.39 -6.08 -13.96
C ALA A 405 24.62 -6.95 -13.66
N GLY A 406 24.39 -8.24 -13.37
CA GLY A 406 25.46 -9.19 -13.08
C GLY A 406 25.77 -9.40 -11.60
N LEU A 407 25.01 -8.78 -10.67
CA LEU A 407 25.08 -9.16 -9.27
C LEU A 407 24.88 -10.68 -9.08
N PRO A 408 25.76 -11.37 -8.34
CA PRO A 408 25.65 -12.79 -8.09
C PRO A 408 24.46 -13.10 -7.18
N GLY A 409 23.69 -14.15 -7.50
CA GLY A 409 22.50 -14.53 -6.74
C GLY A 409 21.19 -13.96 -7.29
N ALA A 410 21.25 -13.24 -8.42
CA ALA A 410 20.04 -12.96 -9.19
C ALA A 410 19.38 -14.29 -9.62
N ASP A 411 18.13 -14.45 -9.24
CA ASP A 411 17.26 -15.54 -9.63
C ASP A 411 15.89 -14.94 -10.00
N GLY A 412 14.96 -15.73 -10.53
CA GLY A 412 13.63 -15.23 -10.90
C GLY A 412 12.87 -14.52 -9.78
N CYS A 413 13.31 -14.71 -8.54
CA CYS A 413 12.72 -14.12 -7.36
C CYS A 413 13.52 -12.97 -6.78
N ARG A 414 14.69 -12.68 -7.33
CA ARG A 414 15.56 -11.59 -6.91
C ARG A 414 16.22 -10.95 -8.11
N VAL A 415 15.77 -9.76 -8.47
CA VAL A 415 16.31 -8.99 -9.58
C VAL A 415 17.26 -7.91 -9.06
N PRO A 416 18.38 -7.64 -9.77
CA PRO A 416 19.26 -6.53 -9.42
C PRO A 416 18.54 -5.18 -9.61
N ARG A 417 18.59 -4.34 -8.58
CA ARG A 417 17.99 -3.00 -8.56
C ARG A 417 18.98 -1.99 -8.01
N CYS A 418 18.89 -0.77 -8.51
CA CYS A 418 19.58 0.37 -7.95
C CYS A 418 18.70 1.09 -6.92
N VAL A 419 19.12 1.06 -5.65
CA VAL A 419 18.32 1.54 -4.53
C VAL A 419 18.92 2.83 -3.95
N PRO A 420 18.16 3.93 -3.86
CA PRO A 420 18.61 5.15 -3.18
C PRO A 420 18.62 5.00 -1.66
N LEU A 421 19.66 5.54 -1.02
CA LEU A 421 19.78 5.59 0.43
C LEU A 421 19.03 6.81 0.98
N ALA A 422 18.21 6.59 2.01
CA ALA A 422 17.29 7.58 2.57
C ALA A 422 17.99 8.81 3.18
N ASP A 423 19.24 8.66 3.59
CA ASP A 423 20.07 9.73 4.17
C ASP A 423 20.80 10.58 3.11
N GLY A 424 20.65 10.25 1.82
CA GLY A 424 21.29 10.95 0.72
C GLY A 424 22.75 10.55 0.48
N ALA A 425 23.23 9.46 1.08
CA ALA A 425 24.58 8.94 0.87
C ALA A 425 24.78 8.15 -0.45
N GLY A 426 23.99 8.47 -1.47
CA GLY A 426 24.03 7.85 -2.79
C GLY A 426 23.09 6.66 -2.94
N ASN A 427 23.49 5.70 -3.77
CA ASN A 427 22.70 4.50 -4.08
C ASN A 427 23.53 3.22 -3.84
N VAL A 428 22.85 2.07 -3.78
CA VAL A 428 23.43 0.74 -3.66
C VAL A 428 22.75 -0.24 -4.60
N CYS A 429 23.53 -1.15 -5.20
CA CYS A 429 22.97 -2.28 -5.91
C CYS A 429 22.51 -3.36 -4.92
N ALA A 430 21.26 -3.80 -5.05
CA ALA A 430 20.70 -4.86 -4.22
C ALA A 430 19.87 -5.84 -5.04
N LEU A 431 19.79 -7.09 -4.58
CA LEU A 431 18.92 -8.11 -5.12
C LEU A 431 17.57 -8.06 -4.40
N LEU A 432 16.52 -7.67 -5.11
CA LEU A 432 15.19 -7.44 -4.53
C LEU A 432 14.12 -8.28 -5.22
N PRO A 433 13.05 -8.69 -4.49
CA PRO A 433 11.90 -9.30 -5.13
C PRO A 433 11.24 -8.33 -6.12
N PRO A 434 10.81 -8.81 -7.31
CA PRO A 434 10.16 -7.96 -8.30
C PRO A 434 8.78 -7.44 -7.82
N ASP A 435 8.07 -8.26 -7.05
CA ASP A 435 6.75 -7.97 -6.47
C ASP A 435 6.78 -8.27 -4.95
N PRO A 436 7.19 -7.31 -4.11
CA PRO A 436 7.28 -7.54 -2.66
C PRO A 436 5.91 -7.87 -2.06
N GLY A 437 5.83 -8.93 -1.26
CA GLY A 437 4.59 -9.40 -0.66
C GLY A 437 3.77 -10.36 -1.52
N LYS A 438 4.23 -10.68 -2.73
CA LYS A 438 3.71 -11.80 -3.51
C LYS A 438 4.67 -12.98 -3.42
N PRO A 439 4.16 -14.21 -3.24
CA PRO A 439 5.01 -15.39 -3.29
C PRO A 439 5.66 -15.45 -4.67
N CYS A 440 6.99 -15.55 -4.68
CA CYS A 440 7.72 -15.80 -5.90
C CYS A 440 8.11 -17.27 -6.00
N THR A 441 7.81 -17.87 -7.15
CA THR A 441 8.28 -19.20 -7.53
C THR A 441 9.28 -19.02 -8.67
N ALA A 442 10.56 -19.31 -8.41
CA ALA A 442 11.55 -19.35 -9.48
C ALA A 442 11.26 -20.57 -10.36
N CYS A 443 11.20 -20.40 -11.68
CA CYS A 443 10.85 -21.48 -12.60
C CYS A 443 11.98 -21.89 -13.54
N ASP A 444 12.22 -23.20 -13.61
CA ASP A 444 13.02 -23.90 -14.62
C ASP A 444 12.61 -25.39 -14.63
N PRO A 445 11.98 -25.96 -15.68
CA PRO A 445 11.56 -25.39 -16.98
C PRO A 445 10.13 -24.80 -16.96
N GLU A 446 9.57 -24.40 -18.13
CA GLU A 446 8.20 -23.83 -18.27
C GLU A 446 7.11 -24.63 -17.53
N ASP A 447 7.21 -25.97 -17.52
CA ASP A 447 6.28 -26.85 -16.79
C ASP A 447 6.34 -26.69 -15.25
N ALA A 448 7.37 -26.04 -14.70
CA ALA A 448 7.50 -25.73 -13.28
C ALA A 448 6.76 -24.44 -12.89
N CYS A 449 6.31 -23.67 -13.88
CA CYS A 449 5.52 -22.47 -13.69
C CYS A 449 4.02 -22.69 -13.84
N ASP A 450 3.58 -23.92 -14.10
CA ASP A 450 2.16 -24.26 -14.13
C ASP A 450 1.62 -24.22 -12.69
N ASP A 451 0.81 -23.21 -12.37
CA ASP A 451 0.12 -23.12 -11.07
C ASP A 451 -1.14 -24.02 -11.04
N GLY A 452 -1.38 -24.79 -12.10
CA GLY A 452 -2.54 -25.64 -12.29
C GLY A 452 -3.81 -24.84 -12.52
N ASN A 453 -3.72 -23.52 -12.71
CA ASN A 453 -4.84 -22.64 -12.93
C ASN A 453 -5.09 -22.49 -14.43
N PRO A 454 -6.22 -23.02 -14.96
CA PRO A 454 -6.54 -22.88 -16.37
C PRO A 454 -6.85 -21.43 -16.79
N CYS A 455 -6.88 -20.48 -15.85
CA CYS A 455 -7.17 -19.05 -16.06
C CYS A 455 -5.95 -18.12 -16.00
N THR A 456 -4.75 -18.67 -15.94
CA THR A 456 -3.50 -17.92 -16.08
C THR A 456 -2.77 -18.40 -17.32
N SER A 457 -2.12 -17.48 -18.03
CA SER A 457 -1.05 -17.89 -18.93
C SER A 457 0.25 -17.85 -18.16
N ASP A 458 0.83 -19.02 -17.95
CA ASP A 458 2.07 -19.15 -17.22
C ASP A 458 3.24 -18.94 -18.17
N SER A 459 4.13 -18.02 -17.81
CA SER A 459 5.35 -17.78 -18.57
C SER A 459 6.52 -17.56 -17.62
N CYS A 460 7.65 -18.19 -17.95
CA CYS A 460 8.92 -17.87 -17.33
C CYS A 460 9.56 -16.73 -18.12
N ASP A 461 9.81 -15.60 -17.46
CA ASP A 461 10.54 -14.52 -18.12
C ASP A 461 12.04 -14.83 -18.20
N ALA A 462 12.79 -13.97 -18.90
CA ALA A 462 14.23 -14.15 -19.09
C ALA A 462 15.05 -14.13 -17.79
N ALA A 463 14.45 -13.69 -16.67
CA ALA A 463 15.05 -13.72 -15.34
C ALA A 463 14.70 -15.01 -14.55
N LEU A 464 13.95 -15.96 -15.12
CA LEU A 464 13.43 -17.17 -14.47
C LEU A 464 12.28 -16.89 -13.47
N ALA A 465 11.64 -15.72 -13.57
CA ALA A 465 10.50 -15.37 -12.74
C ALA A 465 9.23 -15.99 -13.33
N CYS A 466 8.43 -16.66 -12.48
CA CYS A 466 7.09 -17.06 -12.87
C CYS A 466 6.18 -15.85 -13.02
N ARG A 467 5.58 -15.71 -14.20
CA ARG A 467 4.45 -14.82 -14.45
C ARG A 467 3.22 -15.66 -14.72
N HIS A 468 2.21 -15.46 -13.90
CA HIS A 468 0.87 -16.02 -14.08
C HIS A 468 -0.04 -14.86 -14.52
N ASP A 469 -0.06 -14.59 -15.83
CA ASP A 469 -0.87 -13.50 -16.35
C ASP A 469 -2.33 -13.97 -16.38
N ALA A 470 -3.10 -13.51 -15.39
CA ALA A 470 -4.52 -13.82 -15.29
C ALA A 470 -5.27 -13.25 -16.49
N PHE A 471 -6.05 -14.10 -17.16
CA PHE A 471 -7.03 -13.68 -18.16
C PHE A 471 -8.44 -14.01 -17.67
N CYS A 472 -9.44 -13.30 -18.20
CA CYS A 472 -10.83 -13.55 -17.79
C CYS A 472 -11.29 -14.93 -18.24
N CYS A 473 -11.32 -15.90 -17.31
CA CYS A 473 -12.20 -17.05 -17.40
C CYS A 473 -12.93 -17.36 -16.09
N PHE A 474 -14.02 -18.12 -16.21
CA PHE A 474 -14.68 -18.75 -15.09
C PHE A 474 -13.81 -19.89 -14.57
N GLU A 475 -13.36 -19.79 -13.32
CA GLU A 475 -12.55 -20.79 -12.63
C GLU A 475 -13.30 -22.13 -12.51
N GLN A 476 -14.62 -22.06 -12.31
CA GLN A 476 -15.53 -23.21 -12.32
C GLN A 476 -16.92 -22.82 -12.83
N VAL A 477 -17.26 -23.21 -14.06
CA VAL A 477 -18.64 -23.12 -14.58
C VAL A 477 -19.42 -24.36 -14.13
N VAL A 478 -20.41 -24.17 -13.26
CA VAL A 478 -21.26 -25.26 -12.76
C VAL A 478 -22.57 -25.39 -13.55
N LEU A 479 -22.98 -24.33 -14.24
CA LEU A 479 -24.08 -24.34 -15.19
C LEU A 479 -23.76 -23.34 -16.31
N SER A 480 -23.91 -23.79 -17.55
CA SER A 480 -23.90 -22.94 -18.74
C SER A 480 -25.11 -23.24 -19.61
N ALA A 481 -25.63 -22.21 -20.28
CA ALA A 481 -26.67 -22.34 -21.28
C ALA A 481 -26.47 -21.31 -22.39
N SER A 482 -26.07 -21.79 -23.57
CA SER A 482 -26.12 -21.02 -24.82
C SER A 482 -27.43 -21.27 -25.59
N PHE A 483 -28.32 -22.12 -25.06
CA PHE A 483 -29.64 -22.44 -25.61
C PHE A 483 -29.68 -23.10 -27.01
N GLU A 484 -28.53 -23.48 -27.56
CA GLU A 484 -28.39 -24.21 -28.83
C GLU A 484 -29.06 -25.59 -28.80
N GLU A 485 -29.09 -26.21 -27.63
CA GLU A 485 -29.77 -27.46 -27.32
C GLU A 485 -31.27 -27.28 -27.02
N GLY A 486 -31.80 -26.07 -27.14
CA GLY A 486 -33.15 -25.74 -26.71
C GLY A 486 -33.24 -25.47 -25.20
N LEU A 487 -34.46 -25.52 -24.66
CA LEU A 487 -34.72 -25.41 -23.21
C LEU A 487 -34.61 -26.76 -22.49
N SER A 488 -33.77 -27.68 -23.00
CA SER A 488 -33.57 -28.99 -22.36
C SER A 488 -32.92 -28.82 -20.99
N GLY A 489 -33.49 -29.41 -19.95
CA GLY A 489 -33.01 -29.23 -18.57
C GLY A 489 -33.55 -27.99 -17.87
N TRP A 490 -34.37 -27.20 -18.56
CA TRP A 490 -35.14 -26.09 -18.00
C TRP A 490 -36.62 -26.46 -17.90
N PHE A 491 -37.27 -25.93 -16.87
CA PHE A 491 -38.70 -26.07 -16.64
C PHE A 491 -39.38 -24.74 -16.98
N VAL A 492 -40.28 -24.78 -17.97
CA VAL A 492 -41.12 -23.64 -18.35
C VAL A 492 -42.44 -23.73 -17.59
N ASP A 493 -42.77 -22.68 -16.85
CA ASP A 493 -44.08 -22.47 -16.24
C ASP A 493 -44.77 -21.30 -16.91
N ASP A 494 -46.03 -21.46 -17.24
CA ASP A 494 -46.82 -20.50 -17.99
C ASP A 494 -48.17 -20.35 -17.29
N ASP A 495 -48.41 -19.16 -16.73
CA ASP A 495 -49.62 -18.88 -15.95
C ASP A 495 -50.86 -18.87 -16.87
N GLN A 496 -50.69 -18.72 -18.19
CA GLN A 496 -51.77 -18.62 -19.17
C GLN A 496 -51.50 -19.45 -20.44
N PRO A 497 -51.47 -20.79 -20.33
CA PRO A 497 -51.06 -21.68 -21.43
C PRO A 497 -52.03 -21.72 -22.63
N ALA A 498 -53.12 -20.94 -22.59
CA ALA A 498 -54.07 -20.79 -23.68
C ALA A 498 -53.71 -19.65 -24.63
N ASP A 499 -52.80 -18.77 -24.24
CA ASP A 499 -52.26 -17.71 -25.09
C ASP A 499 -51.00 -18.18 -25.83
N PRO A 500 -50.52 -17.43 -26.84
CA PRO A 500 -49.35 -17.83 -27.63
C PRO A 500 -48.00 -17.39 -27.04
N VAL A 501 -47.96 -16.72 -25.88
CA VAL A 501 -46.77 -16.14 -25.25
C VAL A 501 -46.23 -17.08 -24.18
N SER A 502 -44.97 -17.50 -24.32
CA SER A 502 -44.33 -18.40 -23.35
C SER A 502 -42.82 -18.41 -23.56
N TRP A 503 -42.06 -18.83 -22.56
CA TRP A 503 -40.61 -19.05 -22.70
C TRP A 503 -40.35 -20.14 -23.75
N ARG A 504 -39.50 -19.83 -24.72
CA ARG A 504 -39.11 -20.74 -25.80
C ARG A 504 -37.71 -20.42 -26.28
N THR A 505 -37.15 -21.28 -27.12
CA THR A 505 -35.96 -20.91 -27.90
C THR A 505 -36.35 -20.23 -29.20
N THR A 506 -35.50 -19.32 -29.66
CA THR A 506 -35.66 -18.57 -30.90
C THR A 506 -34.34 -18.46 -31.65
N THR A 507 -34.42 -18.25 -32.96
CA THR A 507 -33.28 -17.94 -33.84
C THR A 507 -33.31 -16.49 -34.33
N ALA A 508 -34.29 -15.70 -33.85
CA ALA A 508 -34.45 -14.32 -34.28
C ALA A 508 -33.25 -13.46 -33.87
N LEU A 509 -32.74 -13.67 -32.64
CA LEU A 509 -31.63 -12.95 -32.05
C LEU A 509 -30.84 -13.90 -31.14
N ALA A 510 -29.51 -13.76 -31.14
CA ALA A 510 -28.58 -14.47 -30.27
C ALA A 510 -27.28 -13.66 -30.16
N VAL A 511 -26.55 -13.87 -29.07
CA VAL A 511 -25.19 -13.36 -28.82
C VAL A 511 -24.17 -14.49 -28.97
N VAL A 512 -24.46 -15.66 -28.39
CA VAL A 512 -23.59 -16.84 -28.41
C VAL A 512 -24.24 -17.91 -29.27
N GLY A 513 -23.62 -18.25 -30.40
CA GLY A 513 -24.19 -19.23 -31.32
C GLY A 513 -25.29 -18.63 -32.21
N GLY A 514 -26.38 -19.38 -32.40
CA GLY A 514 -27.48 -19.05 -33.30
C GLY A 514 -28.87 -19.02 -32.65
N THR A 515 -28.98 -19.31 -31.36
CA THR A 515 -30.25 -19.36 -30.63
C THR A 515 -30.16 -18.69 -29.26
N SER A 516 -31.32 -18.23 -28.75
CA SER A 516 -31.44 -17.72 -27.38
C SER A 516 -32.74 -18.20 -26.72
N ALA A 517 -32.84 -18.07 -25.40
CA ALA A 517 -34.13 -18.15 -24.71
C ALA A 517 -34.90 -16.83 -24.92
N TRP A 518 -36.21 -16.90 -25.08
CA TRP A 518 -37.06 -15.76 -25.36
C TRP A 518 -38.48 -15.93 -24.78
N PHE A 519 -39.03 -14.86 -24.23
CA PHE A 519 -40.42 -14.76 -23.76
C PHE A 519 -41.24 -13.86 -24.70
N GLY A 520 -42.08 -14.46 -25.54
CA GLY A 520 -42.96 -13.75 -26.48
C GLY A 520 -43.73 -14.69 -27.43
N ASP A 521 -44.52 -14.11 -28.34
CA ASP A 521 -45.29 -14.81 -29.37
C ASP A 521 -44.53 -14.82 -30.72
N PRO A 522 -44.12 -15.98 -31.25
CA PRO A 522 -43.36 -16.09 -32.50
C PRO A 522 -44.13 -15.59 -33.74
N ALA A 523 -45.45 -15.47 -33.68
CA ALA A 523 -46.25 -14.96 -34.79
C ALA A 523 -46.17 -13.43 -34.92
N THR A 524 -46.11 -12.71 -33.80
CA THR A 524 -46.08 -11.24 -33.76
C THR A 524 -44.69 -10.69 -33.50
N GLY A 525 -43.83 -11.47 -32.84
CA GLY A 525 -42.54 -11.01 -32.33
C GLY A 525 -42.66 -10.17 -31.05
N THR A 526 -43.82 -10.17 -30.41
CA THR A 526 -44.10 -9.38 -29.20
C THR A 526 -44.75 -10.21 -28.10
N TYR A 527 -44.90 -9.68 -26.89
CA TYR A 527 -45.66 -10.33 -25.80
C TYR A 527 -47.11 -9.86 -25.70
N ALA A 528 -47.65 -9.22 -26.74
CA ALA A 528 -49.02 -8.73 -26.77
C ALA A 528 -50.05 -9.85 -27.02
N THR A 529 -50.89 -10.14 -26.01
CA THR A 529 -52.02 -11.08 -26.13
C THR A 529 -53.39 -10.41 -25.93
N GLY A 530 -53.41 -9.13 -25.57
CA GLY A 530 -54.60 -8.41 -25.12
C GLY A 530 -55.01 -8.75 -23.68
N GLY A 531 -54.11 -9.38 -22.92
CA GLY A 531 -54.22 -9.66 -21.49
C GLY A 531 -52.85 -9.56 -20.81
N ARG A 532 -52.82 -9.68 -19.48
CA ARG A 532 -51.57 -9.84 -18.72
C ARG A 532 -50.91 -11.15 -19.09
N VAL A 533 -49.61 -11.14 -19.34
CA VAL A 533 -48.81 -12.34 -19.57
C VAL A 533 -47.83 -12.56 -18.43
N ARG A 534 -47.62 -13.82 -18.06
CA ARG A 534 -46.65 -14.19 -17.03
C ARG A 534 -46.14 -15.61 -17.22
N GLY A 535 -44.83 -15.78 -17.13
CA GLY A 535 -44.23 -17.11 -17.16
C GLY A 535 -42.82 -17.11 -16.61
N SER A 536 -42.35 -18.30 -16.26
CA SER A 536 -41.01 -18.51 -15.72
C SER A 536 -40.23 -19.61 -16.42
N LEU A 537 -38.90 -19.46 -16.39
CA LEU A 537 -37.92 -20.39 -16.91
C LEU A 537 -36.98 -20.78 -15.77
N THR A 538 -37.11 -22.01 -15.28
CA THR A 538 -36.38 -22.51 -14.10
C THR A 538 -35.34 -23.55 -14.48
N SER A 539 -34.10 -23.42 -14.00
CA SER A 539 -33.02 -24.38 -14.26
C SER A 539 -33.22 -25.70 -13.50
N SER A 540 -32.47 -26.72 -13.86
CA SER A 540 -32.23 -27.86 -12.97
C SER A 540 -31.46 -27.43 -11.71
N SER A 541 -31.49 -28.27 -10.67
CA SER A 541 -30.75 -27.98 -9.43
C SER A 541 -29.26 -28.20 -9.64
N VAL A 542 -28.47 -27.20 -9.28
CA VAL A 542 -27.01 -27.17 -9.38
C VAL A 542 -26.42 -26.82 -8.01
N ILE A 543 -25.32 -27.47 -7.64
CA ILE A 543 -24.57 -27.15 -6.42
C ILE A 543 -23.59 -26.03 -6.78
N LEU A 544 -23.69 -24.89 -6.10
CA LEU A 544 -22.72 -23.81 -6.28
C LEU A 544 -21.35 -24.20 -5.69
N PRO A 545 -20.25 -23.73 -6.29
CA PRO A 545 -18.93 -23.85 -5.71
C PRO A 545 -18.87 -23.26 -4.29
N GLU A 546 -17.89 -23.73 -3.51
CA GLU A 546 -17.53 -23.08 -2.24
C GLU A 546 -17.01 -21.65 -2.49
N ALA A 547 -16.98 -20.83 -1.45
CA ALA A 547 -16.50 -19.46 -1.57
C ALA A 547 -15.03 -19.44 -2.07
N PRO A 548 -14.69 -18.65 -3.11
CA PRO A 548 -13.32 -18.57 -3.62
C PRO A 548 -12.35 -18.13 -2.52
N THR A 549 -11.23 -18.83 -2.35
CA THR A 549 -10.22 -18.52 -1.31
C THR A 549 -9.23 -17.44 -1.73
N THR A 550 -9.25 -17.03 -3.00
CA THR A 550 -8.26 -16.15 -3.66
C THR A 550 -8.85 -14.79 -4.09
N GLY A 551 -10.01 -14.40 -3.55
CA GLY A 551 -10.63 -13.10 -3.84
C GLY A 551 -11.51 -13.05 -5.10
N GLY A 552 -11.89 -14.21 -5.66
CA GLY A 552 -12.82 -14.31 -6.79
C GLY A 552 -14.29 -14.01 -6.45
N GLU A 553 -15.10 -13.75 -7.47
CA GLU A 553 -16.55 -13.54 -7.38
C GLU A 553 -17.29 -14.85 -7.67
N LEU A 554 -18.26 -15.24 -6.83
CA LEU A 554 -19.22 -16.29 -7.17
C LEU A 554 -20.50 -15.61 -7.69
N GLY A 555 -20.95 -15.95 -8.88
CA GLY A 555 -22.13 -15.31 -9.46
C GLY A 555 -22.66 -15.97 -10.72
N VAL A 556 -23.71 -15.37 -11.27
CA VAL A 556 -24.26 -15.71 -12.58
C VAL A 556 -24.12 -14.52 -13.51
N SER A 557 -23.83 -14.80 -14.77
CA SER A 557 -23.90 -13.82 -15.84
C SER A 557 -24.67 -14.33 -17.02
N PHE A 558 -25.27 -13.40 -17.76
CA PHE A 558 -25.95 -13.68 -19.02
C PHE A 558 -26.06 -12.39 -19.83
N TRP A 559 -26.29 -12.53 -21.13
CA TRP A 559 -26.67 -11.43 -21.99
C TRP A 559 -28.19 -11.27 -21.96
N LEU A 560 -28.63 -10.03 -21.74
CA LEU A 560 -30.03 -9.64 -21.75
C LEU A 560 -30.29 -8.72 -22.92
N ARG A 561 -31.34 -9.01 -23.67
CA ARG A 561 -32.03 -8.02 -24.50
C ARG A 561 -33.49 -8.01 -24.06
N LEU A 562 -33.99 -6.84 -23.75
CA LEU A 562 -35.33 -6.60 -23.23
C LEU A 562 -35.92 -5.38 -23.92
N GLY A 563 -37.08 -5.55 -24.53
CA GLY A 563 -37.92 -4.44 -24.97
C GLY A 563 -39.28 -4.53 -24.29
N THR A 564 -39.72 -3.41 -23.72
CA THR A 564 -40.95 -3.26 -22.92
C THR A 564 -41.56 -1.89 -23.16
N GLU A 565 -42.69 -1.58 -22.53
CA GLU A 565 -43.29 -0.23 -22.62
C GLU A 565 -42.37 0.92 -22.17
N TRP A 566 -41.25 0.59 -21.51
CA TRP A 566 -40.22 1.52 -21.08
C TRP A 566 -39.25 1.95 -22.18
N ASP A 567 -39.32 1.37 -23.38
CA ASP A 567 -38.53 1.79 -24.54
C ASP A 567 -38.71 3.30 -24.83
N GLY A 568 -37.61 4.05 -24.77
CA GLY A 568 -37.56 5.49 -24.98
C GLY A 568 -38.25 6.33 -23.89
N GLN A 569 -38.63 5.73 -22.76
CA GLN A 569 -39.27 6.42 -21.64
C GLN A 569 -38.28 6.72 -20.50
N LEU A 570 -38.65 7.68 -19.64
CA LEU A 570 -37.98 7.85 -18.35
C LEU A 570 -38.52 6.76 -17.41
N TYR A 571 -37.62 5.91 -16.93
CA TYR A 571 -37.99 4.76 -16.10
C TYR A 571 -38.42 5.15 -14.67
N ASP A 572 -39.66 4.82 -14.31
CA ASP A 572 -40.22 4.92 -12.94
C ASP A 572 -41.34 3.86 -12.79
N ASN A 573 -41.01 2.70 -12.21
CA ASN A 573 -41.88 1.53 -12.22
C ASN A 573 -42.27 1.01 -10.82
N PRO A 574 -42.97 1.80 -9.99
CA PRO A 574 -43.39 1.38 -8.64
C PRO A 574 -44.45 0.26 -8.66
N ALA A 575 -45.07 0.01 -9.82
CA ALA A 575 -46.09 -1.03 -10.00
C ALA A 575 -45.51 -2.37 -10.48
N GLY A 576 -44.23 -2.40 -10.90
CA GLY A 576 -43.58 -3.61 -11.42
C GLY A 576 -44.11 -4.08 -12.77
N LEU A 577 -44.56 -3.16 -13.62
CA LEU A 577 -45.02 -3.44 -14.99
C LEU A 577 -43.87 -3.97 -15.85
N ASP A 578 -44.17 -4.92 -16.73
CA ASP A 578 -43.22 -5.49 -17.70
C ASP A 578 -41.85 -5.88 -17.10
N ARG A 579 -41.89 -6.56 -15.96
CA ARG A 579 -40.71 -6.79 -15.14
C ARG A 579 -40.15 -8.20 -15.33
N LEU A 580 -38.87 -8.27 -15.66
CA LEU A 580 -38.08 -9.51 -15.62
C LEU A 580 -37.36 -9.58 -14.28
N SER A 581 -37.50 -10.68 -13.55
CA SER A 581 -36.71 -10.96 -12.35
C SER A 581 -35.91 -12.25 -12.46
N LEU A 582 -34.78 -12.28 -11.76
CA LEU A 582 -34.01 -13.48 -11.52
C LEU A 582 -34.11 -13.83 -10.04
N GLU A 583 -34.54 -15.06 -9.77
CA GLU A 583 -34.77 -15.59 -8.45
C GLU A 583 -33.92 -16.85 -8.21
N ILE A 584 -33.43 -16.99 -6.99
CA ILE A 584 -32.75 -18.20 -6.49
C ILE A 584 -33.75 -19.03 -5.71
N ILE A 585 -33.88 -20.30 -6.10
CA ILE A 585 -34.63 -21.30 -5.35
C ILE A 585 -33.64 -22.15 -4.56
N GLY A 586 -33.59 -21.98 -3.24
CA GLY A 586 -32.68 -22.69 -2.35
C GLY A 586 -33.36 -23.07 -1.04
N ALA A 587 -33.16 -24.31 -0.57
CA ALA A 587 -33.74 -24.83 0.68
C ALA A 587 -35.27 -24.64 0.82
N GLY A 588 -36.01 -24.58 -0.30
CA GLY A 588 -37.46 -24.36 -0.32
C GLY A 588 -37.91 -22.90 -0.23
N HIS A 589 -36.98 -21.94 -0.24
CA HIS A 589 -37.25 -20.51 -0.31
C HIS A 589 -36.96 -19.98 -1.72
N ILE A 590 -37.73 -18.96 -2.12
CA ILE A 590 -37.52 -18.19 -3.34
C ILE A 590 -37.03 -16.82 -2.90
N THR A 591 -35.86 -16.41 -3.40
CA THR A 591 -35.29 -15.10 -3.13
C THR A 591 -35.01 -14.41 -4.47
N GLU A 592 -35.58 -13.23 -4.69
CA GLU A 592 -35.18 -12.39 -5.82
C GLU A 592 -33.77 -11.84 -5.57
N VAL A 593 -32.88 -11.99 -6.56
CA VAL A 593 -31.48 -11.54 -6.48
C VAL A 593 -31.16 -10.44 -7.50
N TRP A 594 -32.02 -10.25 -8.50
CA TRP A 594 -31.87 -9.22 -9.52
C TRP A 594 -33.19 -8.97 -10.25
N SER A 595 -33.37 -7.78 -10.83
CA SER A 595 -34.48 -7.49 -11.74
C SER A 595 -34.13 -6.48 -12.83
N SER A 596 -34.96 -6.42 -13.87
CA SER A 596 -34.85 -5.46 -14.96
C SER A 596 -34.92 -4.00 -14.51
N ASP A 597 -35.35 -3.72 -13.28
CA ASP A 597 -35.34 -2.38 -12.72
C ASP A 597 -33.92 -1.78 -12.71
N GLU A 598 -32.90 -2.63 -12.55
CA GLU A 598 -31.49 -2.22 -12.54
C GLU A 598 -30.97 -1.78 -13.92
N VAL A 599 -31.62 -2.22 -15.00
CA VAL A 599 -31.31 -1.77 -16.38
C VAL A 599 -32.32 -0.76 -16.91
N GLY A 600 -33.26 -0.31 -16.08
CA GLY A 600 -34.28 0.66 -16.47
C GLY A 600 -35.48 0.06 -17.22
N GLY A 601 -35.80 -1.22 -16.96
CA GLY A 601 -36.98 -1.91 -17.53
C GLY A 601 -36.87 -2.27 -19.01
N SER A 602 -35.87 -1.75 -19.72
CA SER A 602 -35.59 -2.01 -21.13
C SER A 602 -34.07 -1.96 -21.38
N THR A 603 -33.64 -2.52 -22.51
CA THR A 603 -32.28 -2.42 -23.04
C THR A 603 -32.18 -1.58 -24.31
N GLU A 604 -33.26 -0.92 -24.73
CA GLU A 604 -33.33 -0.08 -25.93
C GLU A 604 -32.89 -0.82 -27.20
N GLY A 605 -33.23 -2.11 -27.27
CA GLY A 605 -32.86 -2.98 -28.38
C GLY A 605 -31.35 -3.26 -28.48
N LEU A 606 -30.63 -3.26 -27.36
CA LEU A 606 -29.23 -3.70 -27.29
C LEU A 606 -29.11 -4.97 -26.45
N TRP A 607 -28.06 -5.76 -26.68
CA TRP A 607 -27.66 -6.81 -25.75
C TRP A 607 -26.79 -6.19 -24.67
N VAL A 608 -27.21 -6.34 -23.42
CA VAL A 608 -26.55 -5.82 -22.21
C VAL A 608 -26.07 -7.00 -21.36
N PRO A 609 -24.81 -7.01 -20.90
CA PRO A 609 -24.36 -8.05 -20.00
C PRO A 609 -24.90 -7.80 -18.59
N VAL A 610 -25.48 -8.80 -17.98
CA VAL A 610 -25.94 -8.79 -16.58
C VAL A 610 -25.04 -9.70 -15.75
N SER A 611 -24.67 -9.27 -14.54
CA SER A 611 -23.86 -10.04 -13.60
C SER A 611 -24.46 -9.89 -12.20
N VAL A 612 -24.73 -11.01 -11.54
CA VAL A 612 -25.39 -11.04 -10.22
C VAL A 612 -24.53 -11.85 -9.24
N PRO A 613 -24.08 -11.24 -8.13
CA PRO A 613 -23.29 -11.94 -7.12
C PRO A 613 -24.16 -12.91 -6.32
N LEU A 614 -23.63 -14.11 -6.04
CA LEU A 614 -24.32 -15.21 -5.36
C LEU A 614 -23.50 -15.80 -4.21
N LEU A 615 -22.54 -15.06 -3.66
CA LEU A 615 -21.63 -15.54 -2.62
C LEU A 615 -22.35 -16.10 -1.38
N GLU A 616 -23.51 -15.54 -1.02
CA GLU A 616 -24.33 -16.02 0.11
C GLU A 616 -24.87 -17.45 -0.06
N TYR A 617 -24.86 -17.95 -1.30
CA TYR A 617 -25.34 -19.28 -1.67
C TYR A 617 -24.20 -20.29 -1.90
N ALA A 618 -22.94 -19.91 -1.65
CA ALA A 618 -21.78 -20.78 -1.82
C ALA A 618 -21.95 -22.15 -1.15
N GLY A 619 -21.54 -23.21 -1.85
CA GLY A 619 -21.64 -24.61 -1.40
C GLY A 619 -23.07 -25.17 -1.33
N ARG A 620 -24.10 -24.42 -1.71
CA ARG A 620 -25.52 -24.84 -1.58
C ARG A 620 -26.12 -25.28 -2.92
N PRO A 621 -27.06 -26.24 -2.92
CA PRO A 621 -27.87 -26.54 -4.10
C PRO A 621 -28.89 -25.41 -4.34
N VAL A 622 -28.92 -24.90 -5.57
CA VAL A 622 -29.85 -23.84 -6.01
C VAL A 622 -30.49 -24.19 -7.35
N GLN A 623 -31.59 -23.52 -7.70
CA GLN A 623 -32.08 -23.38 -9.07
C GLN A 623 -32.17 -21.89 -9.40
N LEU A 624 -31.86 -21.53 -10.64
CA LEU A 624 -32.10 -20.20 -11.19
C LEU A 624 -33.51 -20.16 -11.77
N ARG A 625 -34.28 -19.11 -11.49
CA ARG A 625 -35.58 -18.88 -12.13
C ARG A 625 -35.68 -17.48 -12.69
N PHE A 626 -35.86 -17.38 -13.99
CA PHE A 626 -36.24 -16.13 -14.65
C PHE A 626 -37.76 -16.04 -14.71
N THR A 627 -38.33 -14.91 -14.29
CA THR A 627 -39.78 -14.68 -14.33
C THR A 627 -40.05 -13.37 -15.06
N PHE A 628 -40.87 -13.39 -16.11
CA PHE A 628 -41.39 -12.18 -16.75
C PHE A 628 -42.87 -12.03 -16.41
N ASP A 629 -43.28 -10.82 -16.04
CA ASP A 629 -44.65 -10.49 -15.66
C ASP A 629 -45.02 -9.10 -16.18
N SER A 630 -45.99 -9.02 -17.11
CA SER A 630 -46.45 -7.73 -17.62
C SER A 630 -47.29 -6.96 -16.60
N VAL A 631 -47.84 -7.64 -15.58
CA VAL A 631 -48.78 -7.13 -14.56
C VAL A 631 -50.13 -6.63 -15.13
N ASP A 632 -50.16 -6.03 -16.32
CA ASP A 632 -51.37 -5.62 -17.03
C ASP A 632 -51.34 -5.95 -18.53
N ASP A 633 -52.36 -5.51 -19.26
CA ASP A 633 -52.58 -5.76 -20.69
C ASP A 633 -52.23 -4.56 -21.59
N THR A 634 -51.68 -3.50 -21.01
CA THR A 634 -51.44 -2.22 -21.68
C THR A 634 -50.01 -2.18 -22.22
N SER A 635 -49.84 -1.60 -23.42
CA SER A 635 -48.51 -1.41 -24.03
C SER A 635 -47.65 -2.68 -24.19
N ASN A 636 -48.23 -3.88 -24.31
CA ASN A 636 -47.46 -5.13 -24.45
C ASN A 636 -46.90 -5.40 -25.87
N ASP A 637 -46.99 -4.45 -26.82
CA ASP A 637 -46.54 -4.60 -28.22
C ASP A 637 -45.02 -4.41 -28.38
N HIS A 638 -44.25 -5.05 -27.49
CA HIS A 638 -42.79 -5.00 -27.46
C HIS A 638 -42.21 -6.41 -27.47
N GLU A 639 -40.92 -6.53 -27.79
CA GLU A 639 -40.27 -7.80 -28.10
C GLU A 639 -40.12 -8.76 -26.90
N GLY A 640 -40.22 -8.25 -25.65
CA GLY A 640 -40.09 -9.05 -24.44
C GLY A 640 -38.63 -9.38 -24.12
N ALA A 641 -38.43 -10.39 -23.28
CA ALA A 641 -37.12 -10.75 -22.74
C ALA A 641 -36.41 -11.82 -23.58
N PHE A 642 -35.16 -11.57 -23.96
CA PHE A 642 -34.23 -12.54 -24.52
C PHE A 642 -33.04 -12.73 -23.57
N ILE A 643 -32.66 -13.98 -23.34
CA ILE A 643 -31.53 -14.36 -22.49
C ILE A 643 -30.61 -15.27 -23.29
N ASP A 644 -29.31 -15.02 -23.25
CA ASP A 644 -28.31 -15.83 -23.93
C ASP A 644 -26.96 -15.86 -23.19
N GLY A 645 -26.10 -16.83 -23.51
CA GLY A 645 -24.75 -16.95 -22.97
C GLY A 645 -24.71 -16.98 -21.45
N LEU A 646 -25.61 -17.76 -20.84
CA LEU A 646 -25.69 -17.87 -19.39
C LEU A 646 -24.53 -18.71 -18.86
N GLU A 647 -23.85 -18.20 -17.85
CA GLU A 647 -22.78 -18.88 -17.12
C GLU A 647 -22.95 -18.63 -15.62
N LEU A 648 -22.96 -19.70 -14.84
CA LEU A 648 -23.06 -19.70 -13.38
C LEU A 648 -21.83 -20.39 -12.81
N GLY A 649 -21.11 -19.73 -11.92
CA GLY A 649 -19.85 -20.26 -11.43
C GLY A 649 -18.98 -19.26 -10.66
N GLY A 650 -17.80 -19.74 -10.27
CA GLY A 650 -16.74 -18.88 -9.74
C GLY A 650 -16.02 -18.14 -10.88
N ARG A 651 -15.79 -16.85 -10.70
CA ARG A 651 -15.02 -15.95 -11.55
C ARG A 651 -13.79 -15.49 -10.80
N CYS A 652 -12.65 -15.47 -11.48
CA CYS A 652 -11.44 -14.88 -10.91
C CYS A 652 -11.66 -13.37 -10.68
N PRO A 653 -10.97 -12.77 -9.69
CA PRO A 653 -10.96 -11.32 -9.57
C PRO A 653 -10.38 -10.71 -10.86
N SER A 654 -11.09 -9.74 -11.45
CA SER A 654 -10.51 -8.96 -12.54
C SER A 654 -9.24 -8.29 -12.02
N PRO A 655 -8.13 -8.29 -12.77
CA PRO A 655 -7.02 -7.42 -12.43
C PRO A 655 -7.57 -5.99 -12.37
N ALA A 656 -7.30 -5.30 -11.25
CA ALA A 656 -7.59 -3.89 -11.11
C ALA A 656 -6.90 -3.16 -12.27
N ARG A 657 -7.67 -2.37 -13.01
CA ARG A 657 -7.17 -1.60 -14.16
C ARG A 657 -6.17 -0.52 -13.75
#